data_AF-H6QSF9-F1
#
_entry.id   AF-H6QSF9-F1
#
_cell.length_a   1.000
_cell.length_b   1.000
_cell.length_c   1.000
_cell.angle_alpha   90.00
_cell.angle_beta   90.00
_cell.angle_gamma   90.00
#
_symmetry.space_group_name_H-M   'P 1'
#
loop_
_entity.id
_entity.type
_entity.pdbx_description
1 polymer ?
#
loop_
_entity_poly.entity_id
_entity_poly.type
_entity_poly.pdbx_seq_one_letter_code
_entity_poly.pdbx_strand_id
1 'polypeptide(L)'
;MTHQIPPKHQSNSPDPSLSQPDKLEERSRQLHILDRDHADFMMFCQRASLPTSLGYLNLLEELFRILSANREYRLMLIKFATGLTIQSWKDTSNELMLDTQLKQDKVIQLALMRRYPQLYNSEKISLEAKIQSLEKPLDAGERLLRNIIQPPQLSLDVVQKGFRSDYVGHDDIVTPTIKALEAWSSAWLQEIYFAPYTCLVGPTMMGKSRLLKELAKEVCVIYICLRPEGSTGEPPRSQLATEMLATPYSEDHYNRLIAAILSVALGFFEKATKTSDRTKLLKEWNKHQESIDSDFYSKVQSKFRKLADLDDAPSHLRSAAQSICKNNFFKSTELKVVLAIDEASALLELPPNKEVTRFQKFRRSLRNVPTCTGIFAVLVDTNSRIANFLPNSRYDRSSRDIGARGGKGLLYPPIYKIASFDVMVPLHEPENWNNLSLPERLCQYGVPFYSLYLGDALTLNEAATPAIVVNRMAMYALGKLLFCDNITEKIEITEAQALALLGPTIGVPLHGQARLNVELTASHAAHCAYLDSTHEVQFSFYPSQPIYALAANNYLYKNERVLISCIDSLACVLSQGCVDTGEAGKFASRIILLCAMNKTVANLKTSNEALDQMGIDSLPEKLIEFPSPVPVAKFLETLTGVPANELPLGSINSYQKKRLLDEGMMFWSHFMHCTHTPTTGSLMEGLHRGLAMQCHHSQKSFDQILTIYLKDQSRDSLDEKDISFCGVQVKNVKNNADTKTLQSWMTPEHAGINISAANPYLALLFDLKYSPITVKEAQAAENFTKTYELPPHGEPDLRQASLVFYELDAFNFLSLELKQALKRLLTTNVDLLLHHKDELGIKYAKQFLLRSDASFQP
;
A
#
# COMPACT_ATOMS: atom_id res chain seq x y z
N MET A 1 -27.86 87.05 8.90
CA MET A 1 -26.39 87.07 8.82
C MET A 1 -25.85 85.94 9.66
N THR A 2 -24.93 85.15 9.08
CA THR A 2 -23.82 84.40 9.71
C THR A 2 -24.16 83.28 10.70
N HIS A 3 -23.59 82.08 10.69
CA HIS A 3 -22.58 81.41 9.87
C HIS A 3 -22.72 79.89 10.14
N GLN A 4 -22.50 79.06 9.12
CA GLN A 4 -22.34 77.60 9.24
C GLN A 4 -21.00 77.23 9.89
N ILE A 5 -21.00 76.20 10.74
CA ILE A 5 -19.82 75.40 11.15
C ILE A 5 -20.21 73.91 11.06
N PRO A 6 -19.39 73.03 10.45
CA PRO A 6 -19.70 71.60 10.27
C PRO A 6 -19.14 70.75 11.44
N PRO A 7 -19.70 69.54 11.73
CA PRO A 7 -19.04 68.61 12.64
C PRO A 7 -18.20 67.56 11.89
N LYS A 8 -16.90 67.69 12.11
CA LYS A 8 -15.84 66.70 12.37
C LYS A 8 -16.04 65.23 11.92
N HIS A 9 -15.05 64.79 11.12
CA HIS A 9 -14.55 63.42 11.01
C HIS A 9 -14.49 62.68 12.36
N GLN A 10 -15.09 61.49 12.43
CA GLN A 10 -14.75 60.46 13.41
C GLN A 10 -13.85 59.42 12.73
N SER A 11 -12.61 59.35 13.21
CA SER A 11 -11.71 58.22 13.04
C SER A 11 -12.17 57.07 13.94
N ASN A 12 -12.63 55.96 13.36
CA ASN A 12 -12.91 54.74 14.11
C ASN A 12 -11.60 54.05 14.50
N SER A 13 -11.24 54.13 15.78
CA SER A 13 -10.30 53.19 16.43
C SER A 13 -11.09 52.04 17.07
N PRO A 14 -10.67 50.78 16.93
CA PRO A 14 -11.41 49.63 17.46
C PRO A 14 -11.38 49.55 19.00
N ASP A 15 -12.45 49.03 19.58
CA ASP A 15 -12.69 48.84 21.02
C ASP A 15 -11.64 47.89 21.64
N PRO A 16 -10.93 48.29 22.72
CA PRO A 16 -9.91 47.46 23.33
C PRO A 16 -10.43 46.17 23.98
N SER A 17 -11.74 46.04 24.23
CA SER A 17 -12.35 44.95 25.02
C SER A 17 -12.63 43.62 24.28
N LEU A 18 -12.51 43.59 22.95
CA LEU A 18 -12.81 42.39 22.14
C LEU A 18 -11.66 41.37 22.11
N SER A 19 -12.00 40.07 22.10
CA SER A 19 -11.03 38.99 21.92
C SER A 19 -10.40 39.06 20.51
N GLN A 20 -9.19 38.51 20.31
CA GLN A 20 -8.52 38.55 18.99
C GLN A 20 -9.36 37.93 17.85
N PRO A 21 -10.11 36.82 18.06
CA PRO A 21 -11.07 36.30 17.09
C PRO A 21 -12.19 37.29 16.72
N ASP A 22 -12.76 37.99 17.70
CA ASP A 22 -13.86 38.95 17.46
C ASP A 22 -13.39 40.16 16.64
N LYS A 23 -12.16 40.64 16.91
CA LYS A 23 -11.52 41.70 16.12
C LYS A 23 -11.24 41.28 14.67
N LEU A 24 -11.00 39.99 14.43
CA LEU A 24 -10.78 39.45 13.09
C LEU A 24 -12.09 39.33 12.30
N GLU A 25 -13.18 38.92 12.95
CA GLU A 25 -14.50 38.85 12.33
C GLU A 25 -15.00 40.24 11.92
N GLU A 26 -14.93 41.21 12.82
CA GLU A 26 -15.37 42.59 12.55
C GLU A 26 -14.56 43.22 11.40
N ARG A 27 -13.24 43.02 11.42
CA ARG A 27 -12.35 43.53 10.36
C ARG A 27 -12.61 42.85 9.01
N SER A 28 -12.96 41.57 9.01
CA SER A 28 -13.37 40.87 7.79
C SER A 28 -14.66 41.44 7.21
N ARG A 29 -15.67 41.73 8.05
CA ARG A 29 -16.94 42.37 7.61
C ARG A 29 -16.72 43.74 6.98
N GLN A 30 -15.71 44.49 7.43
CA GLN A 30 -15.37 45.79 6.86
C GLN A 30 -14.67 45.68 5.49
N LEU A 31 -13.86 44.64 5.27
CA LEU A 31 -13.05 44.49 4.06
C LEU A 31 -13.77 43.73 2.93
N HIS A 32 -14.71 42.85 3.23
CA HIS A 32 -15.48 42.09 2.25
C HIS A 32 -16.82 42.78 1.95
N ILE A 33 -17.08 43.09 0.67
CA ILE A 33 -18.27 43.84 0.25
C ILE A 33 -19.54 42.99 0.26
N LEU A 34 -19.41 41.68 0.04
CA LEU A 34 -20.52 40.75 -0.02
C LEU A 34 -20.47 39.83 1.19
N ASP A 35 -21.64 39.58 1.81
CA ASP A 35 -21.75 38.67 2.97
C ASP A 35 -21.22 37.26 2.66
N ARG A 36 -21.38 36.81 1.40
CA ARG A 36 -20.83 35.53 0.95
C ARG A 36 -19.31 35.47 0.98
N ASP A 37 -18.63 36.59 0.69
CA ASP A 37 -17.17 36.65 0.65
C ASP A 37 -16.62 36.71 2.09
N HIS A 38 -17.34 37.36 3.01
CA HIS A 38 -17.08 37.29 4.45
C HIS A 38 -17.26 35.87 4.98
N ALA A 39 -18.36 35.19 4.64
CA ALA A 39 -18.60 33.81 5.05
C ALA A 39 -17.50 32.86 4.51
N ASP A 40 -17.10 33.01 3.25
CA ASP A 40 -15.97 32.29 2.65
C ASP A 40 -14.65 32.59 3.40
N PHE A 41 -14.44 33.83 3.83
CA PHE A 41 -13.29 34.17 4.68
C PHE A 41 -13.31 33.46 6.02
N MET A 42 -14.46 33.39 6.70
CA MET A 42 -14.58 32.69 7.98
C MET A 42 -14.31 31.18 7.84
N MET A 43 -14.73 30.56 6.73
CA MET A 43 -14.37 29.17 6.42
C MET A 43 -12.86 28.99 6.22
N PHE A 44 -12.18 29.96 5.60
CA PHE A 44 -10.72 29.93 5.48
C PHE A 44 -10.00 30.05 6.83
N CYS A 45 -10.51 30.83 7.78
CA CYS A 45 -9.91 30.95 9.10
C CYS A 45 -9.93 29.64 9.89
N GLN A 46 -10.84 28.71 9.56
CA GLN A 46 -10.86 27.37 10.17
C GLN A 46 -9.69 26.51 9.67
N ARG A 47 -9.17 26.75 8.46
CA ARG A 47 -8.07 25.98 7.85
C ARG A 47 -6.70 26.66 7.92
N ALA A 48 -6.66 27.97 8.14
CA ALA A 48 -5.44 28.77 8.19
C ALA A 48 -5.09 29.14 9.65
N SER A 49 -3.80 29.32 9.94
CA SER A 49 -3.40 29.82 11.26
C SER A 49 -3.92 31.24 11.51
N LEU A 50 -4.15 31.61 12.77
CA LEU A 50 -4.56 32.97 13.14
C LEU A 50 -3.60 34.04 12.60
N PRO A 51 -2.26 33.88 12.70
CA PRO A 51 -1.30 34.80 12.06
C PRO A 51 -1.47 34.91 10.55
N THR A 52 -1.67 33.80 9.85
CA THR A 52 -1.89 33.80 8.39
C THR A 52 -3.17 34.54 8.02
N SER A 53 -4.24 34.35 8.80
CA SER A 53 -5.53 35.00 8.57
C SER A 53 -5.47 36.52 8.77
N LEU A 54 -4.78 36.97 9.82
CA LEU A 54 -4.52 38.40 10.04
C LEU A 54 -3.61 38.99 8.97
N GLY A 55 -2.56 38.27 8.58
CA GLY A 55 -1.65 38.66 7.50
C GLY A 55 -2.37 38.84 6.17
N TYR A 56 -3.31 37.96 5.84
CA TYR A 56 -4.15 38.09 4.65
C TYR A 56 -4.99 39.37 4.67
N LEU A 57 -5.69 39.66 5.78
CA LEU A 57 -6.51 40.88 5.88
C LEU A 57 -5.66 42.15 5.81
N ASN A 58 -4.47 42.15 6.42
CA ASN A 58 -3.53 43.27 6.33
C ASN A 58 -3.09 43.51 4.88
N LEU A 59 -2.71 42.44 4.17
CA LEU A 59 -2.27 42.53 2.78
C LEU A 59 -3.41 42.93 1.83
N LEU A 60 -4.63 42.44 2.09
CA LEU A 60 -5.84 42.81 1.33
C LEU A 60 -6.15 44.31 1.49
N GLU A 61 -6.14 44.80 2.74
CA GLU A 61 -6.36 46.22 3.03
C GLU A 61 -5.28 47.10 2.40
N GLU A 62 -4.02 46.67 2.46
CA GLU A 62 -2.91 47.37 1.83
C GLU A 62 -3.07 47.43 0.31
N LEU A 63 -3.42 46.31 -0.33
CA LEU A 63 -3.66 46.26 -1.77
C LEU A 63 -4.83 47.14 -2.21
N PHE A 64 -5.89 47.25 -1.40
CA PHE A 64 -6.98 48.19 -1.68
C PHE A 64 -6.50 49.64 -1.72
N ARG A 65 -5.53 50.01 -0.88
CA ARG A 65 -4.92 51.35 -0.88
C ARG A 65 -3.96 51.52 -2.07
N ILE A 66 -3.05 50.58 -2.30
CA ILE A 66 -2.04 50.65 -3.37
C ILE A 66 -2.69 50.70 -4.76
N LEU A 67 -3.74 49.90 -4.98
CA LEU A 67 -4.44 49.83 -6.26
C LEU A 67 -5.51 50.93 -6.42
N SER A 68 -5.71 51.79 -5.41
CA SER A 68 -6.85 52.72 -5.37
C SER A 68 -8.18 52.02 -5.73
N ALA A 69 -8.37 50.80 -5.20
CA ALA A 69 -9.38 49.88 -5.68
C ALA A 69 -10.79 50.39 -5.40
N ASN A 70 -11.51 50.74 -6.46
CA ASN A 70 -12.96 50.98 -6.40
C ASN A 70 -13.71 49.68 -6.09
N ARG A 71 -15.03 49.76 -5.92
CA ARG A 71 -15.87 48.59 -5.56
C ARG A 71 -15.67 47.40 -6.51
N GLU A 72 -15.52 47.65 -7.81
CA GLU A 72 -15.36 46.62 -8.83
C GLU A 72 -13.98 45.95 -8.76
N TYR A 73 -12.89 46.74 -8.65
CA TYR A 73 -11.54 46.22 -8.46
C TYR A 73 -11.41 45.38 -7.19
N ARG A 74 -12.06 45.78 -6.09
CA ARG A 74 -12.07 44.99 -4.84
C ARG A 74 -12.70 43.63 -5.05
N LEU A 75 -13.84 43.56 -5.76
CA LEU A 75 -14.52 42.31 -6.08
C LEU A 75 -13.67 41.42 -7.01
N MET A 76 -13.03 42.00 -8.02
CA MET A 76 -12.13 41.27 -8.92
C MET A 76 -10.94 40.68 -8.16
N LEU A 77 -10.28 41.48 -7.33
CA LEU A 77 -9.14 41.04 -6.51
C LEU A 77 -9.54 39.92 -5.54
N ILE A 78 -10.69 40.06 -4.85
CA ILE A 78 -11.18 39.01 -3.94
C ILE A 78 -11.48 37.73 -4.71
N LYS A 79 -12.18 37.80 -5.86
CA LYS A 79 -12.48 36.62 -6.68
C LYS A 79 -11.22 35.93 -7.20
N PHE A 80 -10.22 36.70 -7.60
CA PHE A 80 -8.92 36.16 -7.96
C PHE A 80 -8.24 35.54 -6.74
N ALA A 81 -8.15 36.22 -5.60
CA ALA A 81 -7.51 35.68 -4.40
C ALA A 81 -8.17 34.37 -3.93
N THR A 82 -9.50 34.24 -4.02
CA THR A 82 -10.23 33.02 -3.62
C THR A 82 -10.15 31.88 -4.64
N GLY A 83 -9.78 32.17 -5.89
CA GLY A 83 -9.79 31.18 -6.98
C GLY A 83 -11.16 30.98 -7.63
N LEU A 84 -12.12 31.88 -7.37
CA LEU A 84 -13.40 31.91 -8.09
C LEU A 84 -13.22 32.31 -9.56
N THR A 85 -12.16 33.06 -9.86
CA THR A 85 -11.72 33.36 -11.24
C THR A 85 -10.33 32.75 -11.44
N ILE A 86 -10.19 31.93 -12.49
CA ILE A 86 -8.92 31.32 -12.91
C ILE A 86 -8.71 31.69 -14.38
N GLN A 87 -7.61 32.37 -14.67
CA GLN A 87 -7.22 32.83 -15.99
C GLN A 87 -5.71 32.97 -16.06
N SER A 88 -5.16 33.31 -17.23
CA SER A 88 -3.72 33.51 -17.35
C SER A 88 -3.25 34.67 -16.46
N TRP A 89 -2.00 34.60 -15.99
CA TRP A 89 -1.40 35.68 -15.22
C TRP A 89 -1.33 36.97 -16.02
N LYS A 90 -1.14 36.86 -17.34
CA LYS A 90 -1.16 37.99 -18.26
C LYS A 90 -2.51 38.72 -18.24
N ASP A 91 -3.61 37.98 -18.32
CA ASP A 91 -4.96 38.57 -18.30
C ASP A 91 -5.25 39.19 -16.93
N THR A 92 -4.89 38.49 -15.85
CA THR A 92 -5.04 38.99 -14.48
C THR A 92 -4.25 40.29 -14.25
N SER A 93 -3.00 40.34 -14.73
CA SER A 93 -2.14 41.51 -14.60
C SER A 93 -2.70 42.71 -15.36
N ASN A 94 -3.33 42.48 -16.52
CA ASN A 94 -3.97 43.53 -17.30
C ASN A 94 -5.26 44.02 -16.63
N GLU A 95 -6.13 43.12 -16.19
CA GLU A 95 -7.40 43.47 -15.54
C GLU A 95 -7.22 44.22 -14.22
N LEU A 96 -6.22 43.82 -13.42
CA LEU A 96 -5.91 44.47 -12.13
C LEU A 96 -4.91 45.63 -12.25
N MET A 97 -4.49 46.00 -13.47
CA MET A 97 -3.56 47.10 -13.75
C MET A 97 -2.25 47.00 -12.93
N LEU A 98 -1.63 45.81 -12.92
CA LEU A 98 -0.41 45.52 -12.16
C LEU A 98 0.85 45.94 -12.92
N ASP A 99 1.04 47.25 -13.02
CA ASP A 99 2.12 47.95 -13.75
C ASP A 99 3.53 47.85 -13.13
N THR A 100 3.64 47.36 -11.90
CA THR A 100 4.89 47.35 -11.12
C THR A 100 5.11 45.99 -10.47
N GLN A 101 6.39 45.58 -10.36
CA GLN A 101 6.76 44.30 -9.73
C GLN A 101 6.24 44.20 -8.28
N LEU A 102 6.29 45.29 -7.52
CA LEU A 102 5.77 45.34 -6.15
C LEU A 102 4.27 45.00 -6.08
N LYS A 103 3.45 45.52 -7.00
CA LYS A 103 2.01 45.21 -7.06
C LYS A 103 1.80 43.75 -7.43
N GLN A 104 2.55 43.24 -8.40
CA GLN A 104 2.49 41.84 -8.82
C GLN A 104 2.83 40.89 -7.67
N ASP A 105 3.95 41.10 -6.99
CA ASP A 105 4.40 40.26 -5.88
C ASP A 105 3.38 40.21 -4.74
N LYS A 106 2.80 41.36 -4.38
CA LYS A 106 1.78 41.44 -3.32
C LYS A 106 0.48 40.74 -3.70
N VAL A 107 0.04 40.85 -4.96
CA VAL A 107 -1.16 40.14 -5.44
C VAL A 107 -0.93 38.63 -5.50
N ILE A 108 0.25 38.19 -5.97
CA ILE A 108 0.64 36.78 -5.94
C ILE A 108 0.65 36.27 -4.50
N GLN A 109 1.28 37.01 -3.58
CA GLN A 109 1.34 36.66 -2.17
C GLN A 109 -0.06 36.56 -1.54
N LEU A 110 -0.94 37.53 -1.81
CA LEU A 110 -2.33 37.52 -1.34
C LEU A 110 -3.06 36.27 -1.79
N ALA A 111 -2.98 35.94 -3.09
CA ALA A 111 -3.64 34.77 -3.65
C ALA A 111 -3.05 33.46 -3.11
N LEU A 112 -1.73 33.34 -3.00
CA LEU A 112 -1.09 32.14 -2.41
C LEU A 112 -1.45 31.97 -0.94
N MET A 113 -1.46 33.05 -0.13
CA MET A 113 -1.89 32.99 1.27
C MET A 113 -3.32 32.49 1.39
N ARG A 114 -4.19 32.93 0.46
CA ARG A 114 -5.61 32.61 0.47
C ARG A 114 -5.91 31.18 0.01
N ARG A 115 -5.26 30.75 -1.07
CA ARG A 115 -5.47 29.46 -1.72
C ARG A 115 -4.64 28.35 -1.06
N TYR A 116 -3.38 28.62 -0.71
CA TYR A 116 -2.39 27.65 -0.22
C TYR A 116 -1.69 28.14 1.07
N PRO A 117 -2.43 28.36 2.18
CA PRO A 117 -1.91 28.98 3.41
C PRO A 117 -0.75 28.23 4.07
N GLN A 118 -0.56 26.95 3.75
CA GLN A 118 0.54 26.12 4.27
C GLN A 118 1.81 26.16 3.39
N LEU A 119 1.72 26.69 2.17
CA LEU A 119 2.80 26.60 1.15
C LEU A 119 3.31 27.97 0.68
N TYR A 120 2.53 29.05 0.89
CA TYR A 120 2.81 30.36 0.29
C TYR A 120 4.19 30.96 0.60
N ASN A 121 4.74 30.65 1.78
CA ASN A 121 6.02 31.17 2.27
C ASN A 121 7.21 30.23 2.02
N SER A 122 7.05 29.15 1.25
CA SER A 122 8.17 28.25 0.96
C SER A 122 9.20 28.91 0.03
N GLU A 123 10.46 28.93 0.45
CA GLU A 123 11.60 29.38 -0.36
C GLU A 123 11.95 28.38 -1.49
N LYS A 124 11.50 27.12 -1.37
CA LYS A 124 11.73 26.08 -2.39
C LYS A 124 10.91 26.29 -3.67
N ILE A 125 9.87 27.14 -3.63
CA ILE A 125 8.96 27.36 -4.75
C ILE A 125 9.36 28.64 -5.51
N SER A 126 9.74 28.49 -6.78
CA SER A 126 10.05 29.62 -7.68
C SER A 126 8.84 30.51 -7.96
N LEU A 127 9.08 31.73 -8.44
CA LEU A 127 8.01 32.67 -8.81
C LEU A 127 7.16 32.12 -9.98
N GLU A 128 7.78 31.45 -10.94
CA GLU A 128 7.11 30.84 -12.09
C GLU A 128 6.14 29.74 -11.62
N ALA A 129 6.58 28.88 -10.70
CA ALA A 129 5.72 27.83 -10.14
C ALA A 129 4.55 28.40 -9.34
N LYS A 130 4.79 29.49 -8.58
CA LYS A 130 3.74 30.23 -7.88
C LYS A 130 2.69 30.75 -8.87
N ILE A 131 3.13 31.39 -9.95
CA ILE A 131 2.23 31.89 -11.00
C ILE A 131 1.44 30.76 -11.65
N GLN A 132 2.13 29.69 -12.10
CA GLN A 132 1.47 28.52 -12.71
C GLN A 132 0.44 27.87 -11.78
N SER A 133 0.67 27.89 -10.46
CA SER A 133 -0.30 27.36 -9.48
C SER A 133 -1.57 28.21 -9.36
N LEU A 134 -1.51 29.50 -9.67
CA LEU A 134 -2.65 30.42 -9.62
C LEU A 134 -3.49 30.37 -10.91
N GLU A 135 -2.88 29.97 -12.02
CA GLU A 135 -3.52 29.72 -13.32
C GLU A 135 -4.26 28.37 -13.39
N LYS A 136 -4.28 27.61 -12.28
CA LYS A 136 -4.89 26.27 -12.19
C LYS A 136 -6.01 26.24 -11.13
N PRO A 137 -6.95 25.28 -11.25
CA PRO A 137 -7.87 24.93 -10.16
C PRO A 137 -7.13 24.68 -8.84
N LEU A 138 -7.77 25.02 -7.72
CA LEU A 138 -7.17 25.00 -6.37
C LEU A 138 -6.38 23.71 -6.11
N ASP A 139 -7.02 22.55 -6.30
CA ASP A 139 -6.39 21.25 -6.01
C ASP A 139 -5.21 20.94 -6.94
N ALA A 140 -5.25 21.41 -8.19
CA ALA A 140 -4.20 21.18 -9.18
C ALA A 140 -3.00 22.11 -8.93
N GLY A 141 -3.25 23.36 -8.56
CA GLY A 141 -2.21 24.30 -8.15
C GLY A 141 -1.54 23.89 -6.85
N GLU A 142 -2.31 23.47 -5.84
CA GLU A 142 -1.76 22.97 -4.58
C GLU A 142 -0.83 21.76 -4.81
N ARG A 143 -1.26 20.80 -5.62
CA ARG A 143 -0.45 19.61 -5.95
C ARG A 143 0.83 19.97 -6.70
N LEU A 144 0.78 20.93 -7.64
CA LEU A 144 1.98 21.43 -8.30
C LEU A 144 2.99 21.98 -7.28
N LEU A 145 2.54 22.81 -6.34
CA LEU A 145 3.40 23.39 -5.31
C LEU A 145 3.96 22.32 -4.36
N ARG A 146 3.13 21.35 -3.96
CA ARG A 146 3.55 20.23 -3.11
C ARG A 146 4.60 19.37 -3.79
N ASN A 147 4.43 19.06 -5.07
CA ASN A 147 5.39 18.26 -5.84
C ASN A 147 6.77 18.93 -5.96
N ILE A 148 6.84 20.27 -5.92
CA ILE A 148 8.12 21.00 -5.92
C ILE A 148 8.80 20.88 -4.55
N ILE A 149 8.03 20.98 -3.47
CA ILE A 149 8.57 20.88 -2.10
C ILE A 149 8.95 19.43 -1.78
N GLN A 150 8.18 18.48 -2.29
CA GLN A 150 8.31 17.04 -2.08
C GLN A 150 8.24 16.35 -3.45
N PRO A 151 9.38 16.27 -4.18
CA PRO A 151 9.41 15.60 -5.47
C PRO A 151 9.01 14.13 -5.33
N PRO A 152 8.40 13.54 -6.37
CA PRO A 152 8.02 12.14 -6.36
C PRO A 152 9.25 11.26 -6.10
N GLN A 153 9.11 10.28 -5.20
CA GLN A 153 10.21 9.39 -4.80
C GLN A 153 10.75 8.55 -5.96
N LEU A 154 9.91 8.31 -6.98
CA LEU A 154 10.24 7.53 -8.17
C LEU A 154 10.18 8.43 -9.41
N SER A 155 11.14 8.25 -10.34
CA SER A 155 11.18 8.98 -11.62
C SER A 155 10.03 8.53 -12.51
N LEU A 156 9.27 9.51 -13.02
CA LEU A 156 8.13 9.26 -13.89
C LEU A 156 8.57 8.65 -15.23
N ASP A 157 9.70 9.09 -15.78
CA ASP A 157 10.19 8.59 -17.06
C ASP A 157 10.55 7.10 -16.97
N VAL A 158 11.14 6.68 -15.85
CA VAL A 158 11.40 5.26 -15.55
C VAL A 158 10.10 4.47 -15.43
N VAL A 159 9.11 4.99 -14.69
CA VAL A 159 7.80 4.33 -14.56
C VAL A 159 7.11 4.19 -15.91
N GLN A 160 7.16 5.22 -16.76
CA GLN A 160 6.56 5.20 -18.09
C GLN A 160 7.24 4.21 -19.02
N LYS A 161 8.58 4.12 -18.97
CA LYS A 161 9.34 3.14 -19.75
C LYS A 161 8.96 1.71 -19.33
N GLY A 162 8.93 1.43 -18.02
CA GLY A 162 8.51 0.14 -17.48
C GLY A 162 7.06 -0.20 -17.83
N PHE A 163 6.15 0.78 -17.80
CA PHE A 163 4.76 0.59 -18.19
C PHE A 163 4.59 0.23 -19.67
N ARG A 164 5.54 0.59 -20.54
CA ARG A 164 5.56 0.29 -21.98
C ARG A 164 6.41 -0.93 -22.37
N SER A 165 7.09 -1.55 -21.40
CA SER A 165 7.88 -2.78 -21.60
C SER A 165 7.04 -3.93 -22.18
N ASP A 166 7.67 -4.97 -22.71
CA ASP A 166 6.94 -6.14 -23.21
C ASP A 166 6.13 -6.84 -22.10
N TYR A 167 4.94 -7.33 -22.46
CA TYR A 167 4.05 -7.98 -21.49
C TYR A 167 4.40 -9.46 -21.33
N VAL A 168 4.51 -9.91 -20.08
CA VAL A 168 4.81 -11.30 -19.71
C VAL A 168 3.56 -11.96 -19.10
N GLY A 169 3.32 -13.23 -19.42
CA GLY A 169 2.17 -13.98 -18.89
C GLY A 169 0.85 -13.71 -19.62
N HIS A 170 0.90 -13.38 -20.92
CA HIS A 170 -0.29 -13.12 -21.74
C HIS A 170 -1.36 -14.24 -21.65
N ASP A 171 -0.94 -15.48 -21.86
CA ASP A 171 -1.85 -16.62 -21.94
C ASP A 171 -2.46 -17.00 -20.57
N ASP A 172 -1.74 -16.70 -19.49
CA ASP A 172 -2.18 -16.99 -18.12
C ASP A 172 -2.98 -15.85 -17.47
N ILE A 173 -2.92 -14.63 -18.03
CA ILE A 173 -3.55 -13.44 -17.44
C ILE A 173 -4.58 -12.81 -18.39
N VAL A 174 -4.19 -12.46 -19.61
CA VAL A 174 -5.04 -11.72 -20.57
C VAL A 174 -6.12 -12.62 -21.13
N THR A 175 -5.73 -13.78 -21.66
CA THR A 175 -6.65 -14.76 -22.25
C THR A 175 -7.78 -15.19 -21.31
N PRO A 176 -7.53 -15.65 -20.05
CA PRO A 176 -8.61 -16.01 -19.13
C PRO A 176 -9.47 -14.82 -18.71
N THR A 177 -8.89 -13.61 -18.64
CA THR A 177 -9.64 -12.38 -18.35
C THR A 177 -10.63 -12.07 -19.48
N ILE A 178 -10.21 -12.14 -20.75
CA ILE A 178 -11.10 -11.97 -21.91
C ILE A 178 -12.23 -13.00 -21.87
N LYS A 179 -11.89 -14.29 -21.69
CA LYS A 179 -12.89 -15.38 -21.62
C LYS A 179 -13.93 -15.15 -20.52
N ALA A 180 -13.51 -14.68 -19.35
CA ALA A 180 -14.43 -14.36 -18.26
C ALA A 180 -15.37 -13.20 -18.62
N LEU A 181 -14.82 -12.12 -19.20
CA LEU A 181 -15.60 -10.96 -19.62
C LEU A 181 -16.57 -11.30 -20.77
N GLU A 182 -16.16 -12.15 -21.72
CA GLU A 182 -17.04 -12.67 -22.77
C GLU A 182 -18.21 -13.45 -22.18
N ALA A 183 -17.93 -14.44 -21.32
CA ALA A 183 -18.97 -15.23 -20.67
C ALA A 183 -19.96 -14.36 -19.89
N TRP A 184 -19.46 -13.36 -19.16
CA TRP A 184 -20.31 -12.44 -18.39
C TRP A 184 -21.11 -11.48 -19.26
N SER A 185 -20.51 -10.98 -20.34
CA SER A 185 -21.19 -10.10 -21.29
C SER A 185 -22.33 -10.82 -22.02
N SER A 186 -22.13 -12.08 -22.41
CA SER A 186 -23.19 -12.90 -23.02
C SER A 186 -24.26 -13.31 -22.00
N ALA A 187 -23.92 -13.43 -20.72
CA ALA A 187 -24.87 -13.72 -19.63
C ALA A 187 -25.63 -12.49 -19.10
N TRP A 188 -25.39 -11.30 -19.64
CA TRP A 188 -26.04 -10.06 -19.19
C TRP A 188 -27.55 -10.08 -19.42
N LEU A 189 -28.28 -10.10 -18.30
CA LEU A 189 -29.74 -10.04 -18.21
C LEU A 189 -30.15 -9.10 -17.06
N GLN A 190 -30.96 -8.09 -17.37
CA GLN A 190 -31.38 -7.04 -16.43
C GLN A 190 -32.26 -7.58 -15.29
N GLU A 191 -32.87 -8.74 -15.49
CA GLU A 191 -33.69 -9.45 -14.50
C GLU A 191 -32.83 -10.17 -13.44
N ILE A 192 -31.59 -10.53 -13.79
CA ILE A 192 -30.67 -11.30 -12.94
C ILE A 192 -29.63 -10.37 -12.31
N TYR A 193 -28.92 -9.61 -13.14
CA TYR A 193 -27.81 -8.76 -12.73
C TYR A 193 -28.23 -7.28 -12.69
N PHE A 194 -27.61 -6.49 -11.82
CA PHE A 194 -27.94 -5.07 -11.68
C PHE A 194 -27.48 -4.23 -12.88
N ALA A 195 -26.24 -4.44 -13.34
CA ALA A 195 -25.62 -3.74 -14.46
C ALA A 195 -24.45 -4.59 -15.02
N PRO A 196 -24.07 -4.44 -16.31
CA PRO A 196 -23.00 -5.20 -16.94
C PRO A 196 -21.62 -4.64 -16.57
N TYR A 197 -21.20 -4.85 -15.33
CA TYR A 197 -19.88 -4.43 -14.88
C TYR A 197 -19.27 -5.38 -13.83
N THR A 198 -17.95 -5.31 -13.73
CA THR A 198 -17.16 -5.95 -12.67
C THR A 198 -16.05 -5.01 -12.18
N CYS A 199 -15.26 -5.46 -11.20
CA CYS A 199 -14.10 -4.75 -10.68
C CYS A 199 -12.83 -5.57 -10.84
N LEU A 200 -11.71 -4.89 -11.08
CA LEU A 200 -10.39 -5.49 -11.03
C LEU A 200 -9.73 -5.13 -9.69
N VAL A 201 -9.35 -6.14 -8.90
CA VAL A 201 -8.97 -5.96 -7.49
C VAL A 201 -7.54 -6.46 -7.25
N GLY A 202 -6.81 -5.69 -6.47
CA GLY A 202 -5.57 -6.09 -5.82
C GLY A 202 -4.62 -4.91 -5.62
N PRO A 203 -3.43 -5.14 -5.03
CA PRO A 203 -2.52 -4.07 -4.63
C PRO A 203 -2.01 -3.19 -5.79
N THR A 204 -1.44 -2.04 -5.42
CA THR A 204 -0.69 -1.19 -6.34
C THR A 204 0.39 -2.02 -7.05
N MET A 205 0.76 -1.66 -8.28
CA MET A 205 1.94 -2.19 -8.98
C MET A 205 1.86 -3.65 -9.47
N MET A 206 0.78 -4.37 -9.18
CA MET A 206 0.57 -5.74 -9.71
C MET A 206 0.22 -5.79 -11.22
N GLY A 207 0.10 -4.63 -11.88
CA GLY A 207 -0.20 -4.56 -13.32
C GLY A 207 -1.68 -4.40 -13.69
N LYS A 208 -2.55 -3.92 -12.78
CA LYS A 208 -3.99 -3.71 -13.04
C LYS A 208 -4.29 -2.86 -14.28
N SER A 209 -3.77 -1.62 -14.30
CA SER A 209 -3.94 -0.72 -15.45
C SER A 209 -3.23 -1.24 -16.70
N ARG A 210 -2.13 -1.99 -16.53
CA ARG A 210 -1.40 -2.61 -17.65
C ARG A 210 -2.22 -3.71 -18.30
N LEU A 211 -2.90 -4.55 -17.53
CA LEU A 211 -3.81 -5.57 -18.03
C LEU A 211 -4.90 -4.95 -18.93
N LEU A 212 -5.49 -3.82 -18.52
CA LEU A 212 -6.47 -3.11 -19.37
C LEU A 212 -5.90 -2.67 -20.72
N LYS A 213 -4.61 -2.27 -20.78
CA LYS A 213 -3.93 -1.93 -22.03
C LYS A 213 -3.66 -3.14 -22.91
N GLU A 214 -3.38 -4.29 -22.30
CA GLU A 214 -3.22 -5.55 -23.04
C GLU A 214 -4.56 -6.06 -23.58
N LEU A 215 -5.65 -6.01 -22.80
CA LEU A 215 -7.00 -6.30 -23.28
C LEU A 215 -7.37 -5.46 -24.51
N ALA A 216 -6.91 -4.21 -24.55
CA ALA A 216 -7.16 -3.28 -25.65
C ALA A 216 -6.53 -3.72 -26.98
N LYS A 217 -5.57 -4.66 -26.98
CA LYS A 217 -4.97 -5.21 -28.20
C LYS A 217 -5.88 -6.22 -28.91
N GLU A 218 -6.83 -6.82 -28.19
CA GLU A 218 -7.72 -7.89 -28.71
C GLU A 218 -9.20 -7.49 -28.73
N VAL A 219 -9.59 -6.57 -27.84
CA VAL A 219 -10.96 -6.08 -27.66
C VAL A 219 -10.97 -4.56 -27.76
N CYS A 220 -12.06 -3.97 -28.26
CA CYS A 220 -12.24 -2.52 -28.24
C CYS A 220 -12.44 -2.04 -26.80
N VAL A 221 -11.36 -1.62 -26.15
CA VAL A 221 -11.39 -0.98 -24.84
C VAL A 221 -11.52 0.53 -25.04
N ILE A 222 -12.46 1.17 -24.36
CA ILE A 222 -12.47 2.61 -24.13
C ILE A 222 -11.87 2.83 -22.75
N TYR A 223 -10.66 3.38 -22.72
CA TYR A 223 -9.87 3.57 -21.52
C TYR A 223 -10.06 4.97 -20.95
N ILE A 224 -10.53 5.05 -19.71
CA ILE A 224 -10.80 6.31 -19.02
C ILE A 224 -10.15 6.28 -17.63
N CYS A 225 -9.02 6.97 -17.49
CA CYS A 225 -8.33 7.13 -16.21
C CYS A 225 -8.81 8.41 -15.51
N LEU A 226 -9.39 8.26 -14.32
CA LEU A 226 -10.02 9.34 -13.56
C LEU A 226 -9.08 10.04 -12.57
N ARG A 227 -7.77 9.77 -12.63
CA ARG A 227 -6.73 10.45 -11.81
C ARG A 227 -7.01 11.95 -11.74
N PRO A 228 -6.89 12.60 -10.58
CA PRO A 228 -7.20 14.02 -10.47
C PRO A 228 -6.21 14.89 -11.29
N GLU A 229 -6.65 16.08 -11.71
CA GLU A 229 -5.87 16.95 -12.61
C GLU A 229 -4.48 17.29 -12.06
N GLY A 230 -3.42 17.17 -12.86
CA GLY A 230 -2.04 17.39 -12.40
C GLY A 230 -1.41 16.24 -11.63
N SER A 231 -2.08 15.07 -11.56
CA SER A 231 -1.43 13.84 -11.07
C SER A 231 -0.26 13.44 -11.98
N THR A 232 0.85 13.03 -11.37
CA THR A 232 2.04 12.51 -12.05
C THR A 232 2.02 10.98 -12.17
N GLY A 233 0.92 10.32 -11.80
CA GLY A 233 0.83 8.86 -11.87
C GLY A 233 0.66 8.33 -13.29
N GLU A 234 1.21 7.15 -13.56
CA GLU A 234 1.00 6.42 -14.80
C GLU A 234 -0.08 5.34 -14.60
N PRO A 235 -1.02 5.15 -15.53
CA PRO A 235 -1.25 5.95 -16.74
C PRO A 235 -1.87 7.34 -16.42
N PRO A 236 -1.68 8.33 -17.32
CA PRO A 236 -2.12 9.70 -17.10
C PRO A 236 -3.66 9.83 -17.10
N ARG A 237 -4.15 10.94 -16.55
CA ARG A 237 -5.58 11.30 -16.58
C ARG A 237 -6.07 11.40 -18.03
N SER A 238 -7.20 10.76 -18.32
CA SER A 238 -7.86 10.87 -19.63
C SER A 238 -8.64 12.19 -19.76
N GLN A 239 -8.70 12.77 -20.96
CA GLN A 239 -9.53 13.97 -21.22
C GLN A 239 -11.02 13.74 -20.87
N LEU A 240 -11.54 12.53 -21.11
CA LEU A 240 -12.91 12.13 -20.75
C LEU A 240 -13.19 12.15 -19.23
N ALA A 241 -12.15 12.16 -18.39
CA ALA A 241 -12.34 12.25 -16.94
C ALA A 241 -13.06 13.56 -16.53
N THR A 242 -12.92 14.62 -17.33
CA THR A 242 -13.63 15.89 -17.12
C THR A 242 -15.14 15.70 -17.19
N GLU A 243 -15.65 15.03 -18.23
CA GLU A 243 -17.09 14.78 -18.39
C GLU A 243 -17.61 13.71 -17.42
N MET A 244 -16.76 12.73 -17.06
CA MET A 244 -17.09 11.70 -16.07
C MET A 244 -17.25 12.24 -14.64
N LEU A 245 -16.48 13.27 -14.27
CA LEU A 245 -16.47 13.87 -12.93
C LEU A 245 -17.24 15.21 -12.83
N ALA A 246 -17.87 15.63 -13.93
CA ALA A 246 -18.61 16.88 -14.02
C ALA A 246 -19.72 17.04 -12.96
N THR A 247 -20.04 18.29 -12.65
CA THR A 247 -21.16 18.69 -11.78
C THR A 247 -22.01 19.77 -12.46
N PRO A 248 -23.35 19.69 -12.43
CA PRO A 248 -24.16 18.62 -11.83
C PRO A 248 -24.09 17.31 -12.62
N TYR A 249 -24.34 16.18 -11.94
CA TYR A 249 -24.41 14.85 -12.55
C TYR A 249 -25.80 14.23 -12.31
N SER A 250 -26.24 13.42 -13.27
CA SER A 250 -27.51 12.69 -13.24
C SER A 250 -27.37 11.33 -13.96
N GLU A 251 -28.41 10.49 -13.91
CA GLU A 251 -28.43 9.27 -14.72
C GLU A 251 -28.45 9.61 -16.22
N ASP A 252 -29.24 10.60 -16.62
CA ASP A 252 -29.33 11.08 -18.01
C ASP A 252 -28.01 11.62 -18.53
N HIS A 253 -27.22 12.29 -17.67
CA HIS A 253 -25.85 12.72 -18.00
C HIS A 253 -25.01 11.52 -18.43
N TYR A 254 -24.98 10.45 -17.63
CA TYR A 254 -24.19 9.27 -17.97
C TYR A 254 -24.78 8.49 -19.15
N ASN A 255 -26.10 8.42 -19.31
CA ASN A 255 -26.72 7.79 -20.48
C ASN A 255 -26.26 8.51 -21.77
N ARG A 256 -26.32 9.84 -21.81
CA ARG A 256 -25.87 10.67 -22.94
C ARG A 256 -24.37 10.54 -23.17
N LEU A 257 -23.56 10.54 -22.11
CA LEU A 257 -22.11 10.44 -22.21
C LEU A 257 -21.69 9.09 -22.80
N ILE A 258 -22.21 7.98 -22.26
CA ILE A 258 -21.90 6.64 -22.77
C ILE A 258 -22.40 6.50 -24.22
N ALA A 259 -23.61 6.99 -24.54
CA ALA A 259 -24.13 6.98 -25.91
C ALA A 259 -23.22 7.75 -26.89
N ALA A 260 -22.72 8.93 -26.47
CA ALA A 260 -21.80 9.73 -27.26
C ALA A 260 -20.46 9.00 -27.49
N ILE A 261 -19.88 8.43 -26.44
CA ILE A 261 -18.64 7.63 -26.51
C ILE A 261 -18.81 6.46 -27.48
N LEU A 262 -19.87 5.66 -27.32
CA LEU A 262 -20.15 4.51 -28.20
C LEU A 262 -20.36 4.94 -29.65
N SER A 263 -21.05 6.06 -29.88
CA SER A 263 -21.29 6.59 -31.24
C SER A 263 -19.99 7.01 -31.92
N VAL A 264 -19.06 7.64 -31.18
CA VAL A 264 -17.76 8.06 -31.72
C VAL A 264 -16.86 6.85 -31.99
N ALA A 265 -16.85 5.87 -31.09
CA ALA A 265 -16.15 4.61 -31.30
C ALA A 265 -16.70 3.87 -32.53
N LEU A 266 -18.03 3.76 -32.67
CA LEU A 266 -18.68 3.19 -33.85
C LEU A 266 -18.22 3.89 -35.14
N GLY A 267 -18.28 5.23 -35.17
CA GLY A 267 -17.87 6.01 -36.34
C GLY A 267 -16.38 5.91 -36.68
N PHE A 268 -15.53 5.50 -35.74
CA PHE A 268 -14.12 5.16 -36.02
C PHE A 268 -14.05 3.83 -36.79
N PHE A 269 -14.68 2.78 -36.28
CA PHE A 269 -14.61 1.44 -36.89
C PHE A 269 -15.45 1.30 -38.17
N GLU A 270 -16.46 2.15 -38.39
CA GLU A 270 -17.21 2.19 -39.65
C GLU A 270 -16.37 2.64 -40.85
N LYS A 271 -15.29 3.40 -40.61
CA LYS A 271 -14.37 3.84 -41.68
C LYS A 271 -13.43 2.73 -42.12
N ALA A 272 -13.35 1.63 -41.37
CA ALA A 272 -12.50 0.50 -41.70
C ALA A 272 -13.07 -0.30 -42.89
N THR A 273 -12.20 -0.73 -43.79
CA THR A 273 -12.58 -1.61 -44.91
C THR A 273 -12.79 -3.05 -44.43
N LYS A 274 -13.57 -3.86 -45.15
CA LYS A 274 -13.79 -5.28 -44.81
C LYS A 274 -12.51 -6.13 -44.77
N THR A 275 -11.45 -5.69 -45.43
CA THR A 275 -10.13 -6.37 -45.50
C THR A 275 -9.14 -5.86 -44.46
N SER A 276 -9.54 -4.91 -43.62
CA SER A 276 -8.66 -4.34 -42.60
C SER A 276 -8.35 -5.37 -41.50
N ASP A 277 -7.07 -5.55 -41.19
CA ASP A 277 -6.62 -6.38 -40.07
C ASP A 277 -7.16 -5.83 -38.74
N ARG A 278 -7.87 -6.69 -37.99
CA ARG A 278 -8.49 -6.36 -36.71
C ARG A 278 -7.46 -5.86 -35.70
N THR A 279 -6.33 -6.54 -35.58
CA THR A 279 -5.28 -6.20 -34.61
C THR A 279 -4.70 -4.82 -34.91
N LYS A 280 -4.46 -4.52 -36.20
CA LYS A 280 -4.02 -3.21 -36.64
C LYS A 280 -5.04 -2.11 -36.33
N LEU A 281 -6.34 -2.34 -36.59
CA LEU A 281 -7.40 -1.38 -36.28
C LEU A 281 -7.52 -1.09 -34.79
N LEU A 282 -7.41 -2.12 -33.93
CA LEU A 282 -7.42 -1.94 -32.48
C LEU A 282 -6.21 -1.12 -32.01
N LYS A 283 -5.04 -1.36 -32.57
CA LYS A 283 -3.83 -0.56 -32.29
C LYS A 283 -4.01 0.90 -32.71
N GLU A 284 -4.60 1.17 -33.87
CA GLU A 284 -4.93 2.51 -34.35
C GLU A 284 -5.97 3.19 -33.45
N TRP A 285 -7.00 2.45 -33.03
CA TRP A 285 -7.99 2.91 -32.05
C TRP A 285 -7.36 3.30 -30.71
N ASN A 286 -6.47 2.47 -30.18
CA ASN A 286 -5.79 2.74 -28.90
C ASN A 286 -4.95 4.02 -28.98
N LYS A 287 -4.18 4.18 -30.07
CA LYS A 287 -3.44 5.42 -30.32
C LYS A 287 -4.39 6.62 -30.45
N HIS A 288 -5.53 6.44 -31.10
CA HIS A 288 -6.52 7.50 -31.29
C HIS A 288 -7.11 7.98 -29.96
N GLN A 289 -7.54 7.09 -29.08
CA GLN A 289 -8.14 7.49 -27.79
C GLN A 289 -7.13 8.04 -26.76
N GLU A 290 -5.86 7.64 -26.85
CA GLU A 290 -4.81 8.04 -25.89
C GLU A 290 -4.14 9.36 -26.27
N SER A 291 -4.11 9.71 -27.56
CA SER A 291 -3.45 10.92 -28.03
C SER A 291 -4.25 12.16 -27.67
N ILE A 292 -3.59 13.10 -26.97
CA ILE A 292 -4.15 14.41 -26.60
C ILE A 292 -4.49 15.26 -27.84
N ASP A 293 -3.74 15.06 -28.93
CA ASP A 293 -3.93 15.75 -30.21
C ASP A 293 -5.02 15.13 -31.08
N SER A 294 -5.63 14.02 -30.62
CA SER A 294 -6.73 13.39 -31.35
C SER A 294 -8.01 14.21 -31.26
N ASP A 295 -8.90 14.01 -32.23
CA ASP A 295 -10.25 14.57 -32.19
C ASP A 295 -11.25 13.68 -31.42
N PHE A 296 -10.79 12.65 -30.70
CA PHE A 296 -11.66 11.72 -29.99
C PHE A 296 -12.51 12.44 -28.93
N TYR A 297 -11.85 13.14 -28.00
CA TYR A 297 -12.53 13.86 -26.93
C TYR A 297 -13.45 14.96 -27.46
N SER A 298 -12.98 15.77 -28.42
CA SER A 298 -13.78 16.86 -28.99
C SER A 298 -15.00 16.35 -29.77
N LYS A 299 -14.90 15.21 -30.47
CA LYS A 299 -16.05 14.53 -31.09
C LYS A 299 -17.02 13.99 -30.05
N VAL A 300 -16.53 13.37 -28.98
CA VAL A 300 -17.39 12.90 -27.88
C VAL A 300 -18.14 14.07 -27.28
N GLN A 301 -17.46 15.18 -26.98
CA GLN A 301 -18.09 16.38 -26.44
C GLN A 301 -19.12 17.00 -27.40
N SER A 302 -18.80 17.08 -28.70
CA SER A 302 -19.75 17.56 -29.72
C SER A 302 -21.00 16.67 -29.78
N LYS A 303 -20.82 15.35 -29.79
CA LYS A 303 -21.93 14.39 -29.81
C LYS A 303 -22.75 14.44 -28.52
N PHE A 304 -22.07 14.54 -27.37
CA PHE A 304 -22.69 14.67 -26.05
C PHE A 304 -23.61 15.90 -25.96
N ARG A 305 -23.13 17.06 -26.43
CA ARG A 305 -23.95 18.29 -26.50
C ARG A 305 -25.15 18.13 -27.42
N LYS A 306 -24.99 17.51 -28.60
CA LYS A 306 -26.12 17.25 -29.52
C LYS A 306 -27.19 16.32 -28.92
N LEU A 307 -26.78 15.39 -28.06
CA LEU A 307 -27.73 14.52 -27.34
C LEU A 307 -28.41 15.25 -26.17
N ALA A 308 -27.94 16.43 -25.79
CA ALA A 308 -28.56 17.21 -24.73
C ALA A 308 -29.90 17.82 -25.16
N ASP A 309 -30.02 18.13 -26.45
CA ASP A 309 -31.19 18.76 -27.08
C ASP A 309 -32.34 17.76 -27.37
N LEU A 310 -32.11 16.47 -27.13
CA LEU A 310 -33.05 15.39 -27.40
C LEU A 310 -33.64 14.84 -26.08
N ASP A 311 -34.94 14.56 -26.11
CA ASP A 311 -35.66 13.88 -25.04
C ASP A 311 -35.37 12.36 -25.09
N ASP A 312 -35.32 11.71 -23.92
CA ASP A 312 -35.08 10.26 -23.71
C ASP A 312 -33.62 9.77 -23.83
N ALA A 313 -32.77 10.22 -22.88
CA ALA A 313 -31.38 9.80 -22.75
C ALA A 313 -31.16 8.27 -22.68
N PRO A 314 -31.96 7.47 -21.95
CA PRO A 314 -31.85 6.01 -21.97
C PRO A 314 -31.98 5.41 -23.37
N SER A 315 -32.90 5.90 -24.21
CA SER A 315 -33.07 5.39 -25.58
C SER A 315 -31.89 5.71 -26.49
N HIS A 316 -31.18 6.82 -26.28
CA HIS A 316 -29.94 7.11 -26.99
C HIS A 316 -28.84 6.08 -26.69
N LEU A 317 -28.68 5.71 -25.41
CA LEU A 317 -27.74 4.67 -25.02
C LEU A 317 -28.10 3.31 -25.64
N ARG A 318 -29.38 2.92 -25.58
CA ARG A 318 -29.86 1.67 -26.20
C ARG A 318 -29.58 1.65 -27.71
N SER A 319 -29.88 2.74 -28.41
CA SER A 319 -29.66 2.86 -29.85
C SER A 319 -28.18 2.78 -30.23
N ALA A 320 -27.30 3.47 -29.50
CA ALA A 320 -25.86 3.41 -29.71
C ALA A 320 -25.31 2.00 -29.47
N ALA A 321 -25.74 1.34 -28.40
CA ALA A 321 -25.33 -0.02 -28.06
C ALA A 321 -25.78 -1.05 -29.12
N GLN A 322 -27.02 -0.95 -29.61
CA GLN A 322 -27.52 -1.80 -30.69
C GLN A 322 -26.77 -1.58 -32.00
N SER A 323 -26.35 -0.34 -32.27
CA SER A 323 -25.59 0.00 -33.47
C SER A 323 -24.19 -0.62 -33.44
N ILE A 324 -23.51 -0.58 -32.29
CA ILE A 324 -22.27 -1.33 -32.05
C ILE A 324 -22.48 -2.82 -32.32
N CYS A 325 -23.54 -3.42 -31.76
CA CYS A 325 -23.82 -4.84 -31.92
C CYS A 325 -24.07 -5.26 -33.39
N LYS A 326 -24.63 -4.37 -34.22
CA LYS A 326 -24.93 -4.64 -35.63
C LYS A 326 -23.75 -4.39 -36.56
N ASN A 327 -22.72 -3.69 -36.11
CA ASN A 327 -21.56 -3.34 -36.91
C ASN A 327 -20.68 -4.56 -37.21
N ASN A 328 -20.14 -4.63 -38.43
CA ASN A 328 -19.42 -5.80 -38.92
C ASN A 328 -18.10 -6.08 -38.19
N PHE A 329 -17.40 -5.05 -37.71
CA PHE A 329 -16.17 -5.21 -36.93
C PHE A 329 -16.46 -5.95 -35.61
N PHE A 330 -17.52 -5.54 -34.92
CA PHE A 330 -17.88 -6.08 -33.61
C PHE A 330 -18.65 -7.41 -33.65
N LYS A 331 -19.25 -7.78 -34.78
CA LYS A 331 -19.96 -9.07 -34.93
C LYS A 331 -19.07 -10.30 -34.71
N SER A 332 -17.76 -10.16 -34.88
CA SER A 332 -16.80 -11.26 -34.77
C SER A 332 -16.52 -11.71 -33.33
N THR A 333 -16.93 -10.93 -32.33
CA THR A 333 -16.65 -11.22 -30.92
C THR A 333 -17.89 -11.10 -30.04
N GLU A 334 -17.97 -11.94 -29.01
CA GLU A 334 -19.04 -11.88 -28.01
C GLU A 334 -18.91 -10.60 -27.18
N LEU A 335 -17.70 -10.37 -26.64
CA LEU A 335 -17.31 -9.10 -26.02
C LEU A 335 -16.93 -8.09 -27.11
N LYS A 336 -17.73 -7.03 -27.24
CA LYS A 336 -17.60 -6.03 -28.30
C LYS A 336 -16.87 -4.80 -27.79
N VAL A 337 -17.28 -4.27 -26.64
CA VAL A 337 -16.72 -3.03 -26.07
C VAL A 337 -16.55 -3.18 -24.56
N VAL A 338 -15.35 -2.82 -24.08
CA VAL A 338 -15.06 -2.71 -22.65
C VAL A 338 -14.92 -1.24 -22.27
N LEU A 339 -15.77 -0.76 -21.35
CA LEU A 339 -15.59 0.54 -20.70
C LEU A 339 -14.66 0.36 -19.50
N ALA A 340 -13.38 0.65 -19.67
CA ALA A 340 -12.37 0.52 -18.64
C ALA A 340 -12.23 1.83 -17.87
N ILE A 341 -12.73 1.86 -16.63
CA ILE A 341 -12.68 3.03 -15.75
C ILE A 341 -11.58 2.80 -14.72
N ASP A 342 -10.43 3.45 -14.91
CA ASP A 342 -9.28 3.39 -14.01
C ASP A 342 -9.30 4.54 -13.00
N GLU A 343 -8.74 4.32 -11.81
CA GLU A 343 -8.89 5.17 -10.62
C GLU A 343 -10.36 5.49 -10.30
N ALA A 344 -11.20 4.45 -10.33
CA ALA A 344 -12.65 4.55 -10.21
C ALA A 344 -13.12 5.14 -8.85
N SER A 345 -12.27 5.20 -7.83
CA SER A 345 -12.57 5.82 -6.53
C SER A 345 -13.01 7.27 -6.65
N ALA A 346 -12.58 7.99 -7.69
CA ALA A 346 -13.02 9.35 -7.98
C ALA A 346 -14.55 9.45 -8.19
N LEU A 347 -15.23 8.36 -8.57
CA LEU A 347 -16.69 8.32 -8.70
C LEU A 347 -17.41 8.13 -7.35
N LEU A 348 -16.71 7.74 -6.30
CA LEU A 348 -17.28 7.51 -4.97
C LEU A 348 -17.39 8.80 -4.14
N GLU A 349 -16.71 9.87 -4.55
CA GLU A 349 -16.77 11.17 -3.88
C GLU A 349 -18.21 11.71 -3.84
N LEU A 350 -18.64 12.14 -2.65
CA LEU A 350 -19.93 12.80 -2.41
C LEU A 350 -19.73 14.32 -2.40
N PRO A 351 -20.25 15.06 -3.39
CA PRO A 351 -20.23 16.52 -3.35
C PRO A 351 -21.12 17.05 -2.22
N PRO A 352 -20.84 18.27 -1.71
CA PRO A 352 -21.69 18.92 -0.72
C PRO A 352 -23.15 18.95 -1.18
N ASN A 353 -24.09 18.63 -0.28
CA ASN A 353 -25.53 18.65 -0.54
C ASN A 353 -26.05 17.60 -1.54
N LYS A 354 -25.35 16.48 -1.73
CA LYS A 354 -25.83 15.33 -2.52
C LYS A 354 -25.89 14.06 -1.67
N GLU A 355 -26.96 13.29 -1.84
CA GLU A 355 -27.19 12.03 -1.12
C GLU A 355 -26.69 10.78 -1.87
N VAL A 356 -26.39 10.90 -3.17
CA VAL A 356 -26.09 9.79 -4.09
C VAL A 356 -24.78 10.06 -4.80
N THR A 357 -23.89 9.08 -4.90
CA THR A 357 -22.57 9.25 -5.55
C THR A 357 -22.66 9.29 -7.07
N ARG A 358 -21.61 9.80 -7.72
CA ARG A 358 -21.45 9.71 -9.19
C ARG A 358 -21.46 8.26 -9.67
N PHE A 359 -20.78 7.38 -8.93
CA PHE A 359 -20.75 5.95 -9.20
C PHE A 359 -22.15 5.35 -9.25
N GLN A 360 -23.02 5.67 -8.30
CA GLN A 360 -24.40 5.15 -8.29
C GLN A 360 -25.18 5.59 -9.53
N LYS A 361 -25.01 6.84 -10.00
CA LYS A 361 -25.66 7.32 -11.23
C LYS A 361 -25.06 6.68 -12.49
N PHE A 362 -23.74 6.53 -12.55
CA PHE A 362 -23.05 5.81 -13.63
C PHE A 362 -23.51 4.35 -13.72
N ARG A 363 -23.55 3.64 -12.58
CA ARG A 363 -24.00 2.24 -12.48
C ARG A 363 -25.48 2.08 -12.90
N ARG A 364 -26.35 3.02 -12.56
CA ARG A 364 -27.75 3.03 -13.02
C ARG A 364 -27.86 3.21 -14.53
N SER A 365 -27.06 4.11 -15.12
CA SER A 365 -26.99 4.29 -16.57
C SER A 365 -26.56 2.99 -17.28
N LEU A 366 -25.56 2.27 -16.77
CA LEU A 366 -25.14 0.99 -17.35
C LEU A 366 -26.25 -0.07 -17.39
N ARG A 367 -27.25 -0.01 -16.50
CA ARG A 367 -28.42 -0.89 -16.56
C ARG A 367 -29.26 -0.70 -17.82
N ASN A 368 -29.20 0.49 -18.45
CA ASN A 368 -29.91 0.78 -19.70
C ASN A 368 -29.22 0.19 -20.95
N VAL A 369 -28.04 -0.45 -20.79
CA VAL A 369 -27.38 -1.20 -21.88
C VAL A 369 -28.23 -2.45 -22.21
N PRO A 370 -28.69 -2.62 -23.46
CA PRO A 370 -29.49 -3.77 -23.84
C PRO A 370 -28.73 -5.10 -23.67
N THR A 371 -29.49 -6.16 -23.41
CA THR A 371 -28.97 -7.53 -23.30
C THR A 371 -28.32 -7.98 -24.61
N CYS A 372 -27.32 -8.87 -24.52
CA CYS A 372 -26.60 -9.44 -25.66
C CYS A 372 -25.89 -8.41 -26.59
N THR A 373 -25.65 -7.18 -26.13
CA THR A 373 -24.94 -6.16 -26.93
C THR A 373 -23.42 -6.26 -26.87
N GLY A 374 -22.86 -7.12 -26.02
CA GLY A 374 -21.40 -7.29 -25.90
C GLY A 374 -20.68 -6.10 -25.23
N ILE A 375 -21.42 -5.20 -24.56
CA ILE A 375 -20.87 -4.02 -23.88
C ILE A 375 -20.76 -4.31 -22.39
N PHE A 376 -19.58 -4.11 -21.83
CA PHE A 376 -19.31 -4.41 -20.42
C PHE A 376 -18.37 -3.36 -19.81
N ALA A 377 -18.51 -3.05 -18.52
CA ALA A 377 -17.62 -2.13 -17.83
C ALA A 377 -16.68 -2.84 -16.84
N VAL A 378 -15.45 -2.37 -16.74
CA VAL A 378 -14.45 -2.84 -15.76
C VAL A 378 -13.98 -1.64 -14.96
N LEU A 379 -14.26 -1.66 -13.66
CA LEU A 379 -13.82 -0.63 -12.72
C LEU A 379 -12.50 -1.07 -12.08
N VAL A 380 -11.49 -0.20 -12.12
CA VAL A 380 -10.17 -0.47 -11.54
C VAL A 380 -9.86 0.62 -10.55
N ASP A 381 -9.43 0.22 -9.37
CA ASP A 381 -8.99 1.14 -8.34
C ASP A 381 -7.95 0.46 -7.46
N THR A 382 -7.09 1.28 -6.85
CA THR A 382 -6.02 0.79 -5.99
C THR A 382 -6.36 0.93 -4.51
N ASN A 383 -7.21 1.89 -4.13
CA ASN A 383 -7.42 2.30 -2.74
C ASN A 383 -8.84 2.03 -2.22
N SER A 384 -9.73 1.51 -3.06
CA SER A 384 -11.12 1.25 -2.73
C SER A 384 -11.35 -0.13 -2.16
N ARG A 385 -12.29 -0.21 -1.23
CA ARG A 385 -12.83 -1.49 -0.76
C ARG A 385 -13.67 -2.13 -1.86
N ILE A 386 -13.63 -3.45 -1.98
CA ILE A 386 -14.45 -4.20 -2.95
C ILE A 386 -15.93 -3.84 -2.80
N ALA A 387 -16.40 -3.75 -1.56
CA ALA A 387 -17.79 -3.39 -1.23
C ALA A 387 -18.22 -1.99 -1.70
N ASN A 388 -17.28 -1.08 -1.99
CA ASN A 388 -17.62 0.25 -2.53
C ASN A 388 -18.24 0.15 -3.93
N PHE A 389 -17.74 -0.79 -4.74
CA PHE A 389 -18.22 -1.00 -6.11
C PHE A 389 -19.10 -2.25 -6.25
N LEU A 390 -18.86 -3.27 -5.44
CA LEU A 390 -19.61 -4.53 -5.42
C LEU A 390 -20.27 -4.75 -4.05
N PRO A 391 -21.20 -3.87 -3.63
CA PRO A 391 -21.88 -4.03 -2.35
C PRO A 391 -22.74 -5.31 -2.36
N ASN A 392 -22.77 -6.01 -1.23
CA ASN A 392 -23.70 -7.12 -1.06
C ASN A 392 -25.15 -6.62 -1.21
N SER A 393 -25.96 -7.39 -1.93
CA SER A 393 -27.36 -7.07 -2.26
C SER A 393 -28.21 -6.58 -1.07
N ARG A 394 -27.97 -7.08 0.15
CA ARG A 394 -28.66 -6.67 1.39
C ARG A 394 -28.35 -5.22 1.80
N TYR A 395 -27.13 -4.78 1.54
CA TYR A 395 -26.58 -3.49 1.96
C TYR A 395 -26.50 -2.47 0.82
N ASP A 396 -26.80 -2.86 -0.42
CA ASP A 396 -26.78 -1.97 -1.57
C ASP A 396 -27.93 -0.96 -1.49
N ARG A 397 -27.61 0.32 -1.27
CA ARG A 397 -28.61 1.40 -1.30
C ARG A 397 -29.18 1.62 -2.70
N SER A 398 -28.41 1.26 -3.74
CA SER A 398 -28.80 1.47 -5.14
C SER A 398 -29.97 0.59 -5.56
N SER A 399 -30.17 -0.56 -4.91
CA SER A 399 -31.29 -1.47 -5.18
C SER A 399 -32.59 -0.98 -4.52
N ARG A 400 -32.50 -0.35 -3.34
CA ARG A 400 -33.67 0.15 -2.58
C ARG A 400 -34.42 1.26 -3.32
N ASP A 401 -33.69 2.16 -3.99
CA ASP A 401 -34.29 3.28 -4.74
C ASP A 401 -35.02 2.84 -6.02
N ILE A 402 -34.76 1.63 -6.52
CA ILE A 402 -35.26 1.15 -7.83
C ILE A 402 -36.43 0.16 -7.67
N GLY A 403 -36.65 -0.37 -6.46
CA GLY A 403 -37.78 -1.25 -6.13
C GLY A 403 -37.85 -2.51 -6.99
N ALA A 404 -39.04 -2.94 -7.39
CA ALA A 404 -39.26 -4.14 -8.21
C ALA A 404 -38.56 -4.12 -9.59
N ARG A 405 -38.16 -2.94 -10.09
CA ARG A 405 -37.34 -2.81 -11.31
C ARG A 405 -35.90 -3.30 -11.10
N GLY A 406 -35.51 -3.63 -9.87
CA GLY A 406 -34.18 -4.07 -9.45
C GLY A 406 -33.75 -5.44 -9.98
N GLY A 407 -34.68 -6.29 -10.40
CA GLY A 407 -34.39 -7.71 -10.68
C GLY A 407 -33.91 -8.44 -9.42
N LYS A 408 -33.20 -9.57 -9.58
CA LYS A 408 -32.49 -10.22 -8.45
C LYS A 408 -31.34 -9.37 -7.90
N GLY A 409 -30.88 -8.38 -8.67
CA GLY A 409 -29.87 -7.41 -8.24
C GLY A 409 -28.48 -8.00 -8.01
N LEU A 410 -28.16 -9.15 -8.64
CA LEU A 410 -26.84 -9.76 -8.52
C LEU A 410 -25.76 -8.89 -9.19
N LEU A 411 -24.52 -9.05 -8.72
CA LEU A 411 -23.35 -8.40 -9.30
C LEU A 411 -22.38 -9.47 -9.80
N TYR A 412 -21.62 -9.14 -10.84
CA TYR A 412 -20.57 -10.04 -11.32
C TYR A 412 -19.42 -10.08 -10.32
N PRO A 413 -18.77 -11.26 -10.16
CA PRO A 413 -17.67 -11.40 -9.23
C PRO A 413 -16.45 -10.55 -9.67
N PRO A 414 -15.65 -10.03 -8.74
CA PRO A 414 -14.46 -9.27 -9.08
C PRO A 414 -13.37 -10.16 -9.67
N ILE A 415 -12.55 -9.57 -10.54
CA ILE A 415 -11.33 -10.17 -11.08
C ILE A 415 -10.18 -9.80 -10.14
N TYR A 416 -9.77 -10.73 -9.29
CA TYR A 416 -8.61 -10.57 -8.39
C TYR A 416 -7.47 -11.56 -8.68
N LYS A 417 -7.73 -12.57 -9.54
CA LYS A 417 -6.79 -13.63 -9.91
C LYS A 417 -5.84 -13.18 -11.03
N ILE A 418 -5.07 -12.13 -10.77
CA ILE A 418 -4.05 -11.62 -11.68
C ILE A 418 -2.74 -12.32 -11.35
N ALA A 419 -2.39 -13.36 -12.11
CA ALA A 419 -1.22 -14.20 -11.89
C ALA A 419 0.10 -13.53 -12.34
N SER A 420 0.35 -12.29 -11.90
CA SER A 420 1.55 -11.52 -12.25
C SER A 420 2.69 -11.61 -11.23
N PHE A 421 2.49 -12.33 -10.12
CA PHE A 421 3.49 -12.47 -9.08
C PHE A 421 4.61 -13.42 -9.53
N ASP A 422 5.87 -13.05 -9.29
CA ASP A 422 7.08 -13.79 -9.69
C ASP A 422 7.25 -14.01 -11.22
N VAL A 423 6.47 -13.35 -12.09
CA VAL A 423 6.59 -13.50 -13.55
C VAL A 423 7.94 -13.02 -14.12
N MET A 424 8.69 -12.25 -13.33
CA MET A 424 10.02 -11.76 -13.69
C MET A 424 11.14 -12.65 -13.16
N VAL A 425 10.82 -13.68 -12.38
CA VAL A 425 11.80 -14.64 -11.87
C VAL A 425 12.17 -15.60 -13.01
N PRO A 426 13.47 -15.74 -13.35
CA PRO A 426 13.89 -16.66 -14.39
C PRO A 426 13.56 -18.11 -14.01
N LEU A 427 13.32 -18.95 -15.03
CA LEU A 427 13.12 -20.39 -14.84
C LEU A 427 14.38 -21.09 -14.31
N HIS A 428 15.56 -20.52 -14.55
CA HIS A 428 16.83 -21.04 -14.08
C HIS A 428 17.18 -20.43 -12.72
N GLU A 429 17.48 -21.28 -11.76
CA GLU A 429 17.90 -20.91 -10.42
C GLU A 429 19.29 -20.27 -10.42
N PRO A 430 19.62 -19.40 -9.45
CA PRO A 430 20.95 -18.84 -9.35
C PRO A 430 21.97 -19.96 -9.10
N GLU A 431 23.01 -20.02 -9.95
CA GLU A 431 24.04 -21.04 -9.83
C GLU A 431 25.16 -20.66 -8.87
N ASN A 432 25.35 -19.37 -8.56
CA ASN A 432 26.52 -18.87 -7.83
C ASN A 432 26.17 -18.14 -6.53
N TRP A 433 26.96 -18.36 -5.49
CA TRP A 433 26.80 -17.77 -4.16
C TRP A 433 26.73 -16.24 -4.20
N ASN A 434 27.63 -15.61 -4.97
CA ASN A 434 27.72 -14.15 -5.04
C ASN A 434 26.47 -13.49 -5.64
N ASN A 435 25.62 -14.25 -6.34
CA ASN A 435 24.40 -13.74 -6.93
C ASN A 435 23.22 -13.67 -5.94
N LEU A 436 23.33 -14.30 -4.76
CA LEU A 436 22.23 -14.38 -3.79
C LEU A 436 21.78 -13.00 -3.29
N SER A 437 22.70 -12.10 -2.94
CA SER A 437 22.33 -10.77 -2.42
C SER A 437 22.20 -9.68 -3.48
N LEU A 438 22.30 -10.01 -4.78
CA LEU A 438 22.22 -9.00 -5.84
C LEU A 438 20.82 -8.36 -5.89
N PRO A 439 20.73 -7.02 -5.83
CA PRO A 439 19.47 -6.30 -5.96
C PRO A 439 18.68 -6.65 -7.23
N GLU A 440 19.37 -6.79 -8.36
CA GLU A 440 18.79 -7.10 -9.67
C GLU A 440 18.00 -8.39 -9.65
N ARG A 441 18.47 -9.37 -8.87
CA ARG A 441 17.83 -10.66 -8.70
C ARG A 441 16.71 -10.59 -7.66
N LEU A 442 16.97 -10.01 -6.49
CA LEU A 442 15.97 -9.91 -5.42
C LEU A 442 14.74 -9.10 -5.82
N CYS A 443 14.90 -8.08 -6.67
CA CYS A 443 13.81 -7.28 -7.21
C CYS A 443 12.97 -8.01 -8.27
N GLN A 444 13.41 -9.16 -8.80
CA GLN A 444 12.59 -10.00 -9.70
C GLN A 444 11.50 -10.76 -8.95
N TYR A 445 11.69 -11.02 -7.66
CA TYR A 445 10.69 -11.68 -6.82
C TYR A 445 9.60 -10.69 -6.43
N GLY A 446 8.36 -11.14 -6.54
CA GLY A 446 7.13 -10.45 -6.21
C GLY A 446 6.47 -9.81 -7.41
N VAL A 447 5.86 -8.64 -7.22
CA VAL A 447 5.22 -7.92 -8.32
C VAL A 447 6.26 -7.42 -9.34
N PRO A 448 5.95 -7.41 -10.66
CA PRO A 448 6.93 -7.17 -11.73
C PRO A 448 7.50 -5.73 -11.75
N PHE A 449 6.86 -4.80 -11.04
CA PHE A 449 7.24 -3.40 -11.04
C PHE A 449 8.69 -3.14 -10.60
N TYR A 450 9.17 -3.83 -9.56
CA TYR A 450 10.44 -3.48 -8.92
C TYR A 450 11.65 -3.86 -9.78
N SER A 451 11.65 -5.02 -10.44
CA SER A 451 12.72 -5.41 -11.37
C SER A 451 12.77 -4.49 -12.58
N LEU A 452 11.62 -4.19 -13.18
CA LEU A 452 11.53 -3.30 -14.33
C LEU A 452 12.03 -1.90 -13.98
N TYR A 453 11.56 -1.34 -12.86
CA TYR A 453 11.99 -0.03 -12.40
C TYR A 453 13.49 0.01 -12.13
N LEU A 454 14.05 -1.02 -11.48
CA LEU A 454 15.49 -1.10 -11.23
C LEU A 454 16.30 -1.10 -12.53
N GLY A 455 15.96 -1.99 -13.47
CA GLY A 455 16.66 -2.08 -14.75
C GLY A 455 16.55 -0.79 -15.58
N ASP A 456 15.37 -0.18 -15.62
CA ASP A 456 15.15 1.04 -16.38
C ASP A 456 15.82 2.26 -15.74
N ALA A 457 15.83 2.38 -14.42
CA ALA A 457 16.51 3.47 -13.72
C ALA A 457 18.01 3.46 -13.98
N LEU A 458 18.63 2.27 -13.99
CA LEU A 458 20.05 2.10 -14.32
C LEU A 458 20.31 2.42 -15.80
N THR A 459 19.46 1.92 -16.70
CA THR A 459 19.61 2.18 -18.15
C THR A 459 19.46 3.65 -18.52
N LEU A 460 18.59 4.38 -17.81
CA LEU A 460 18.34 5.81 -18.03
C LEU A 460 19.32 6.72 -17.25
N ASN A 461 20.30 6.16 -16.53
CA ASN A 461 21.25 6.90 -15.68
C ASN A 461 20.58 7.79 -14.61
N GLU A 462 19.41 7.38 -14.12
CA GLU A 462 18.66 8.07 -13.05
C GLU A 462 19.28 7.85 -11.65
N ALA A 463 20.19 6.88 -11.55
CA ALA A 463 21.00 6.59 -10.39
C ALA A 463 22.33 5.96 -10.81
N ALA A 464 23.40 6.26 -10.06
CA ALA A 464 24.73 5.72 -10.32
C ALA A 464 24.91 4.25 -9.88
N THR A 465 24.12 3.80 -8.91
CA THR A 465 24.24 2.45 -8.34
C THR A 465 22.87 1.83 -8.05
N PRO A 466 22.75 0.48 -8.09
CA PRO A 466 21.54 -0.23 -7.70
C PRO A 466 21.08 0.11 -6.27
N ALA A 467 22.01 0.34 -5.34
CA ALA A 467 21.71 0.68 -3.94
C ALA A 467 20.86 1.96 -3.81
N ILE A 468 21.16 3.00 -4.60
CA ILE A 468 20.38 4.25 -4.61
C ILE A 468 18.94 3.98 -5.08
N VAL A 469 18.78 3.13 -6.09
CA VAL A 469 17.46 2.78 -6.65
C VAL A 469 16.67 1.95 -5.65
N VAL A 470 17.30 0.93 -5.04
CA VAL A 470 16.69 0.11 -3.97
C VAL A 470 16.24 0.98 -2.81
N ASN A 471 17.04 1.95 -2.38
CA ASN A 471 16.66 2.87 -1.31
C ASN A 471 15.36 3.63 -1.64
N ARG A 472 15.27 4.21 -2.85
CA ARG A 472 14.05 4.91 -3.30
C ARG A 472 12.85 3.97 -3.38
N MET A 473 13.03 2.76 -3.91
CA MET A 473 11.98 1.74 -4.01
C MET A 473 11.51 1.25 -2.64
N ALA A 474 12.41 1.08 -1.68
CA ALA A 474 12.09 0.66 -0.31
C ALA A 474 11.31 1.75 0.44
N MET A 475 11.69 3.03 0.30
CA MET A 475 10.92 4.15 0.84
C MET A 475 9.52 4.22 0.23
N TYR A 476 9.41 4.02 -1.08
CA TYR A 476 8.12 3.98 -1.76
C TYR A 476 7.26 2.79 -1.30
N ALA A 477 7.86 1.61 -1.19
CA ALA A 477 7.21 0.42 -0.65
C ALA A 477 6.68 0.66 0.77
N LEU A 478 7.48 1.30 1.64
CA LEU A 478 7.06 1.65 2.99
C LEU A 478 5.84 2.59 2.99
N GLY A 479 5.84 3.60 2.12
CA GLY A 479 4.69 4.50 1.94
C GLY A 479 3.41 3.74 1.53
N LYS A 480 3.54 2.68 0.73
CA LYS A 480 2.43 1.79 0.37
C LYS A 480 1.98 0.87 1.49
N LEU A 481 2.90 0.36 2.31
CA LEU A 481 2.54 -0.43 3.48
C LEU A 481 1.84 0.42 4.54
N LEU A 482 2.26 1.68 4.74
CA LEU A 482 1.69 2.57 5.76
C LEU A 482 0.49 3.37 5.28
N PHE A 483 0.18 3.34 3.98
CA PHE A 483 -0.80 4.22 3.34
C PHE A 483 -0.54 5.70 3.67
N CYS A 484 0.73 6.11 3.62
CA CYS A 484 1.16 7.44 4.05
C CYS A 484 2.29 7.97 3.16
N ASP A 485 2.06 9.13 2.54
CA ASP A 485 3.06 9.77 1.67
C ASP A 485 4.13 10.55 2.47
N ASN A 486 3.87 10.85 3.74
CA ASN A 486 4.76 11.62 4.61
C ASN A 486 5.06 10.86 5.92
N ILE A 487 6.03 9.96 5.85
CA ILE A 487 6.50 9.18 7.00
C ILE A 487 7.41 10.08 7.84
N THR A 488 6.82 10.80 8.80
CA THR A 488 7.58 11.51 9.84
C THR A 488 7.85 10.57 11.02
N GLU A 489 8.87 10.86 11.82
CA GLU A 489 9.26 10.03 12.98
C GLU A 489 8.19 9.90 14.09
N LYS A 490 7.04 10.60 13.98
CA LYS A 490 5.97 10.62 15.01
C LYS A 490 4.63 10.08 14.49
N ILE A 491 4.64 8.95 13.79
CA ILE A 491 3.39 8.27 13.42
C ILE A 491 2.97 7.34 14.55
N GLU A 492 1.78 7.59 15.12
CA GLU A 492 1.06 6.57 15.88
C GLU A 492 0.52 5.53 14.90
N ILE A 493 0.97 4.29 15.05
CA ILE A 493 0.68 3.20 14.11
C ILE A 493 -0.69 2.59 14.43
N THR A 494 -1.56 2.49 13.43
CA THR A 494 -2.85 1.81 13.54
C THR A 494 -2.69 0.29 13.53
N GLU A 495 -3.72 -0.45 13.94
CA GLU A 495 -3.72 -1.93 13.87
C GLU A 495 -3.44 -2.45 12.45
N ALA A 496 -4.02 -1.81 11.42
CA ALA A 496 -3.78 -2.19 10.03
C ALA A 496 -2.34 -1.89 9.59
N GLN A 497 -1.79 -0.73 9.95
CA GLN A 497 -0.39 -0.40 9.66
C GLN A 497 0.59 -1.34 10.39
N ALA A 498 0.30 -1.72 11.64
CA ALA A 498 1.08 -2.70 12.38
C ALA A 498 1.13 -4.04 11.65
N LEU A 499 -0.02 -4.55 11.21
CA LEU A 499 -0.11 -5.78 10.44
C LEU A 499 0.51 -5.65 9.04
N ALA A 500 0.50 -4.46 8.45
CA ALA A 500 1.18 -4.20 7.18
C ALA A 500 2.71 -4.20 7.30
N LEU A 501 3.26 -3.89 8.48
CA LEU A 501 4.69 -4.01 8.77
C LEU A 501 5.08 -5.44 9.17
N LEU A 502 4.23 -6.11 9.97
CA LEU A 502 4.49 -7.48 10.45
C LEU A 502 4.19 -8.55 9.39
N GLY A 503 3.21 -8.32 8.53
CA GLY A 503 2.77 -9.21 7.46
C GLY A 503 3.92 -9.66 6.55
N PRO A 504 4.61 -8.74 5.83
CA PRO A 504 5.70 -9.08 4.93
C PRO A 504 6.98 -9.50 5.64
N THR A 505 7.07 -9.42 6.97
CA THR A 505 8.28 -9.72 7.75
C THR A 505 8.18 -11.02 8.51
N ILE A 506 7.21 -11.19 9.40
CA ILE A 506 7.03 -12.40 10.19
C ILE A 506 5.94 -13.32 9.63
N GLY A 507 5.18 -12.92 8.60
CA GLY A 507 4.15 -13.76 7.99
C GLY A 507 2.95 -13.97 8.93
N VAL A 508 2.19 -12.90 9.18
CA VAL A 508 0.99 -12.94 10.03
C VAL A 508 -0.23 -13.41 9.21
N PRO A 509 -0.79 -14.61 9.47
CA PRO A 509 -2.07 -15.02 8.90
C PRO A 509 -3.20 -14.18 9.50
N LEU A 510 -4.10 -13.68 8.65
CA LEU A 510 -5.16 -12.73 9.02
C LEU A 510 -6.54 -13.38 9.12
N HIS A 511 -6.59 -14.68 9.42
CA HIS A 511 -7.85 -15.42 9.48
C HIS A 511 -8.79 -14.86 10.57
N GLY A 512 -10.09 -14.82 10.28
CA GLY A 512 -11.13 -14.35 11.22
C GLY A 512 -11.24 -12.82 11.38
N GLN A 513 -10.34 -12.03 10.78
CA GLN A 513 -10.31 -10.59 10.95
C GLN A 513 -10.93 -9.84 9.76
N ALA A 514 -12.24 -10.01 9.53
CA ALA A 514 -12.92 -9.53 8.32
C ALA A 514 -12.67 -8.04 8.01
N ARG A 515 -12.76 -7.16 9.03
CA ARG A 515 -12.50 -5.71 8.87
C ARG A 515 -11.07 -5.44 8.37
N LEU A 516 -10.08 -6.08 9.00
CA LEU A 516 -8.67 -5.87 8.69
C LEU A 516 -8.31 -6.44 7.32
N ASN A 517 -8.87 -7.58 6.91
CA ASN A 517 -8.61 -8.14 5.57
C ASN A 517 -9.02 -7.17 4.45
N VAL A 518 -10.17 -6.52 4.61
CA VAL A 518 -10.67 -5.51 3.67
C VAL A 518 -9.78 -4.27 3.65
N GLU A 519 -9.42 -3.76 4.83
CA GLU A 519 -8.60 -2.55 4.98
C GLU A 519 -7.18 -2.76 4.45
N LEU A 520 -6.55 -3.89 4.76
CA LEU A 520 -5.19 -4.21 4.34
C LEU A 520 -5.07 -4.37 2.82
N THR A 521 -6.08 -4.96 2.18
CA THR A 521 -6.11 -5.11 0.71
C THR A 521 -6.36 -3.76 0.03
N ALA A 522 -7.22 -2.93 0.60
CA ALA A 522 -7.56 -1.63 0.03
C ALA A 522 -6.43 -0.61 0.22
N SER A 523 -5.72 -0.60 1.35
CA SER A 523 -4.86 0.53 1.69
C SER A 523 -3.41 0.16 2.00
N HIS A 524 -3.10 -1.11 2.28
CA HIS A 524 -1.79 -1.50 2.82
C HIS A 524 -1.06 -2.56 1.99
N ALA A 525 -1.34 -2.61 0.68
CA ALA A 525 -0.68 -3.48 -0.29
C ALA A 525 -0.78 -5.00 -0.02
N ALA A 526 -1.72 -5.45 0.81
CA ALA A 526 -2.01 -6.87 0.94
C ALA A 526 -2.67 -7.41 -0.34
N HIS A 527 -2.38 -8.67 -0.66
CA HIS A 527 -3.01 -9.37 -1.77
C HIS A 527 -4.34 -9.99 -1.33
N CYS A 528 -5.33 -9.99 -2.21
CA CYS A 528 -6.56 -10.76 -2.01
C CYS A 528 -6.31 -12.23 -2.37
N ALA A 529 -6.20 -13.11 -1.37
CA ALA A 529 -6.07 -14.55 -1.60
C ALA A 529 -7.38 -15.17 -2.10
N TYR A 530 -8.47 -14.75 -1.49
CA TYR A 530 -9.77 -15.35 -1.71
C TYR A 530 -10.89 -14.38 -1.39
N LEU A 531 -11.95 -14.47 -2.19
CA LEU A 531 -13.22 -13.83 -1.96
C LEU A 531 -14.32 -14.87 -2.22
N ASP A 532 -15.27 -14.99 -1.30
CA ASP A 532 -16.43 -15.85 -1.48
C ASP A 532 -17.43 -15.26 -2.50
N SER A 533 -18.37 -16.08 -2.98
CA SER A 533 -19.36 -15.65 -3.98
C SER A 533 -20.34 -14.58 -3.49
N THR A 534 -20.49 -14.42 -2.18
CA THR A 534 -21.37 -13.41 -1.54
C THR A 534 -20.63 -12.11 -1.21
N HIS A 535 -19.31 -12.07 -1.40
CA HIS A 535 -18.41 -10.98 -1.05
C HIS A 535 -18.46 -10.62 0.46
N GLU A 536 -18.80 -11.59 1.32
CA GLU A 536 -18.86 -11.42 2.78
C GLU A 536 -17.55 -11.87 3.44
N VAL A 537 -16.85 -12.82 2.83
CA VAL A 537 -15.59 -13.38 3.35
C VAL A 537 -14.47 -13.05 2.39
N GLN A 538 -13.50 -12.26 2.87
CA GLN A 538 -12.27 -11.92 2.17
C GLN A 538 -11.08 -12.36 3.01
N PHE A 539 -10.14 -13.06 2.38
CA PHE A 539 -8.83 -13.36 2.96
C PHE A 539 -7.76 -12.56 2.24
N SER A 540 -6.96 -11.83 3.02
CA SER A 540 -5.79 -11.11 2.55
C SER A 540 -4.52 -11.69 3.15
N PHE A 541 -3.41 -11.49 2.46
CA PHE A 541 -2.10 -11.94 2.88
C PHE A 541 -0.98 -11.11 2.24
N TYR A 542 0.21 -11.22 2.82
CA TYR A 542 1.44 -10.67 2.25
C TYR A 542 2.26 -11.84 1.70
N PRO A 543 2.37 -12.01 0.37
CA PRO A 543 3.28 -12.99 -0.21
C PRO A 543 4.74 -12.56 0.02
N SER A 544 5.68 -13.48 -0.16
CA SER A 544 7.12 -13.20 -0.02
C SER A 544 7.57 -12.20 -1.09
N GLN A 545 7.73 -10.95 -0.69
CA GLN A 545 8.18 -9.89 -1.58
C GLN A 545 9.37 -9.18 -0.92
N PRO A 546 10.62 -9.47 -1.35
CA PRO A 546 11.83 -9.00 -0.67
C PRO A 546 11.88 -7.49 -0.43
N ILE A 547 11.38 -6.68 -1.36
CA ILE A 547 11.38 -5.21 -1.20
C ILE A 547 10.42 -4.72 -0.10
N TYR A 548 9.29 -5.41 0.12
CA TYR A 548 8.36 -5.10 1.22
C TYR A 548 8.93 -5.54 2.56
N ALA A 549 9.53 -6.73 2.61
CA ALA A 549 10.27 -7.19 3.78
C ALA A 549 11.41 -6.22 4.14
N LEU A 550 12.21 -5.80 3.16
CA LEU A 550 13.31 -4.85 3.34
C LEU A 550 12.81 -3.52 3.92
N ALA A 551 11.77 -2.94 3.32
CA ALA A 551 11.20 -1.67 3.73
C ALA A 551 10.68 -1.73 5.18
N ALA A 552 9.87 -2.75 5.50
CA ALA A 552 9.30 -2.93 6.83
C ALA A 552 10.38 -3.22 7.89
N ASN A 553 11.34 -4.11 7.59
CA ASN A 553 12.44 -4.43 8.50
C ASN A 553 13.31 -3.21 8.82
N ASN A 554 13.68 -2.43 7.79
CA ASN A 554 14.49 -1.23 8.00
C ASN A 554 13.78 -0.23 8.92
N TYR A 555 12.47 -0.04 8.70
CA TYR A 555 11.67 0.88 9.50
C TYR A 555 11.50 0.40 10.94
N LEU A 556 11.15 -0.89 11.14
CA LEU A 556 10.99 -1.49 12.47
C LEU A 556 12.30 -1.51 13.26
N TYR A 557 13.43 -1.80 12.61
CA TYR A 557 14.74 -1.81 13.25
C TYR A 557 15.18 -0.41 13.71
N LYS A 558 14.96 0.62 12.89
CA LYS A 558 15.28 2.01 13.25
C LYS A 558 14.33 2.59 14.31
N ASN A 559 13.11 2.06 14.42
CA ASN A 559 12.06 2.61 15.27
C ASN A 559 11.52 1.55 16.25
N GLU A 560 12.27 1.25 17.31
CA GLU A 560 11.88 0.22 18.29
C GLU A 560 10.49 0.50 18.93
N ARG A 561 10.15 1.77 19.17
CA ARG A 561 8.82 2.17 19.65
C ARG A 561 7.69 1.71 18.71
N VAL A 562 7.92 1.79 17.40
CA VAL A 562 6.95 1.32 16.40
C VAL A 562 6.85 -0.20 16.44
N LEU A 563 7.97 -0.92 16.56
CA LEU A 563 7.95 -2.37 16.72
C LEU A 563 7.17 -2.79 17.97
N ILE A 564 7.36 -2.11 19.11
CA ILE A 564 6.59 -2.33 20.34
C ILE A 564 5.09 -2.12 20.09
N SER A 565 4.70 -1.00 19.47
CA SER A 565 3.29 -0.76 19.12
C SER A 565 2.73 -1.81 18.15
N CYS A 566 3.55 -2.34 17.25
CA CYS A 566 3.15 -3.42 16.34
C CYS A 566 2.91 -4.73 17.12
N ILE A 567 3.76 -5.06 18.08
CA ILE A 567 3.62 -6.24 18.95
C ILE A 567 2.35 -6.12 19.81
N ASP A 568 2.10 -4.95 20.37
CA ASP A 568 0.89 -4.68 21.16
C ASP A 568 -0.38 -4.77 20.30
N SER A 569 -0.33 -4.26 19.06
CA SER A 569 -1.42 -4.41 18.09
C SER A 569 -1.65 -5.88 17.72
N LEU A 570 -0.58 -6.65 17.50
CA LEU A 570 -0.68 -8.08 17.24
C LEU A 570 -1.32 -8.82 18.43
N ALA A 571 -0.90 -8.52 19.66
CA ALA A 571 -1.51 -9.07 20.88
C ALA A 571 -3.02 -8.75 20.96
N CYS A 572 -3.40 -7.51 20.62
CA CYS A 572 -4.81 -7.11 20.54
C CYS A 572 -5.58 -7.96 19.51
N VAL A 573 -5.03 -8.12 18.30
CA VAL A 573 -5.66 -8.88 17.21
C VAL A 573 -5.79 -10.37 17.56
N LEU A 574 -4.77 -10.95 18.20
CA LEU A 574 -4.79 -12.35 18.63
C LEU A 574 -5.78 -12.59 19.77
N SER A 575 -5.97 -11.64 20.69
CA SER A 575 -6.98 -11.78 21.76
C SER A 575 -8.42 -11.77 21.26
N GLN A 576 -8.67 -11.12 20.12
CA GLN A 576 -9.99 -11.06 19.48
C GLN A 576 -10.28 -12.28 18.58
N GLY A 577 -9.26 -13.03 18.19
CA GLY A 577 -9.39 -14.22 17.33
C GLY A 577 -9.50 -15.51 18.14
N CYS A 578 -10.05 -16.56 17.53
CA CYS A 578 -9.94 -17.93 18.06
C CYS A 578 -8.53 -18.49 17.75
N VAL A 579 -7.50 -17.94 18.40
CA VAL A 579 -6.11 -18.37 18.19
C VAL A 579 -5.61 -19.11 19.42
N ASP A 580 -5.05 -20.31 19.21
CA ASP A 580 -4.46 -21.10 20.28
C ASP A 580 -3.27 -20.38 20.92
N THR A 581 -3.13 -20.50 22.24
CA THR A 581 -2.01 -19.92 23.02
C THR A 581 -0.61 -20.35 22.54
N GLY A 582 -0.51 -21.44 21.76
CA GLY A 582 0.71 -21.88 21.10
C GLY A 582 1.18 -20.96 19.96
N GLU A 583 0.27 -20.28 19.27
CA GLU A 583 0.61 -19.42 18.13
C GLU A 583 1.29 -18.12 18.55
N ALA A 584 0.91 -17.54 19.70
CA ALA A 584 1.56 -16.35 20.25
C ALA A 584 3.08 -16.58 20.47
N GLY A 585 3.47 -17.78 20.89
CA GLY A 585 4.87 -18.19 21.00
C GLY A 585 5.60 -18.18 19.67
N LYS A 586 4.96 -18.72 18.63
CA LYS A 586 5.54 -18.79 17.28
C LYS A 586 5.71 -17.40 16.66
N PHE A 587 4.81 -16.45 16.96
CA PHE A 587 5.02 -15.05 16.57
C PHE A 587 6.17 -14.41 17.34
N ALA A 588 6.20 -14.58 18.67
CA ALA A 588 7.27 -14.05 19.51
C ALA A 588 8.65 -14.56 19.07
N SER A 589 8.78 -15.87 18.78
CA SER A 589 10.05 -16.43 18.31
C SER A 589 10.48 -15.85 16.96
N ARG A 590 9.57 -15.68 15.99
CA ARG A 590 9.87 -15.03 14.70
C ARG A 590 10.34 -13.60 14.87
N ILE A 591 9.70 -12.83 15.76
CA ILE A 591 10.11 -11.45 16.07
C ILE A 591 11.53 -11.44 16.67
N ILE A 592 11.82 -12.31 17.64
CA ILE A 592 13.14 -12.41 18.27
C ILE A 592 14.20 -12.77 17.24
N LEU A 593 13.97 -13.81 16.43
CA LEU A 593 14.90 -14.26 15.39
C LEU A 593 15.16 -13.16 14.37
N LEU A 594 14.11 -12.46 13.92
CA LEU A 594 14.21 -11.35 12.98
C LEU A 594 15.00 -10.17 13.56
N CYS A 595 14.77 -9.83 14.84
CA CYS A 595 15.56 -8.80 15.54
C CYS A 595 17.04 -9.20 15.64
N ALA A 596 17.33 -10.46 15.96
CA ALA A 596 18.71 -10.98 16.00
C ALA A 596 19.38 -10.90 14.62
N MET A 597 18.67 -11.30 13.56
CA MET A 597 19.19 -11.23 12.19
C MET A 597 19.48 -9.78 11.78
N ASN A 598 18.52 -8.85 11.97
CA ASN A 598 18.70 -7.44 11.64
C ASN A 598 19.86 -6.80 12.40
N LYS A 599 20.00 -7.10 13.70
CA LYS A 599 21.13 -6.62 14.52
C LYS A 599 22.46 -7.21 14.05
N THR A 600 22.49 -8.49 13.67
CA THR A 600 23.70 -9.13 13.13
C THR A 600 24.15 -8.46 11.84
N VAL A 601 23.23 -8.22 10.91
CA VAL A 601 23.51 -7.52 9.65
C VAL A 601 24.04 -6.10 9.92
N ALA A 602 23.42 -5.36 10.83
CA ALA A 602 23.86 -4.00 11.17
C ALA A 602 25.26 -3.95 11.79
N ASN A 603 25.58 -4.91 12.67
CA ASN A 603 26.91 -5.04 13.28
C ASN A 603 27.97 -5.32 12.21
N LEU A 604 27.70 -6.26 11.29
CA LEU A 604 28.63 -6.60 10.19
C LEU A 604 28.89 -5.41 9.26
N LYS A 605 27.86 -4.63 8.92
CA LYS A 605 28.03 -3.40 8.12
C LYS A 605 28.95 -2.40 8.81
N THR A 606 28.74 -2.17 10.11
CA THR A 606 29.54 -1.21 10.89
C THR A 606 31.00 -1.65 11.03
N SER A 607 31.26 -2.95 11.19
CA SER A 607 32.63 -3.49 11.22
C SER A 607 33.37 -3.32 9.89
N ASN A 608 32.69 -3.51 8.76
CA ASN A 608 33.29 -3.32 7.44
C ASN A 608 33.56 -1.83 7.14
N GLU A 609 32.63 -0.94 7.51
CA GLU A 609 32.81 0.52 7.36
C GLU A 609 34.00 1.05 8.17
N ALA A 610 34.23 0.52 9.38
CA ALA A 610 35.39 0.89 10.20
C ALA A 610 36.74 0.48 9.58
N LEU A 611 36.75 -0.51 8.69
CA LEU A 611 37.93 -0.91 7.92
C LEU A 611 38.13 -0.04 6.67
N ASP A 612 37.05 0.48 6.08
CA ASP A 612 37.06 1.31 4.87
C ASP A 612 37.28 2.82 5.16
N GLN A 613 37.11 3.29 6.40
CA GLN A 613 37.31 4.69 6.82
C GLN A 613 38.78 5.19 6.80
N MET A 614 39.68 4.51 6.09
CA MET A 614 40.96 5.08 5.62
C MET A 614 40.85 5.80 4.26
N GLY A 615 39.64 6.14 3.79
CA GLY A 615 39.47 6.96 2.60
C GLY A 615 38.06 7.50 2.35
N ILE A 616 37.96 8.83 2.37
CA ILE A 616 36.88 9.70 1.84
C ILE A 616 35.67 9.92 2.75
N ASP A 617 35.60 11.14 3.29
CA ASP A 617 34.44 11.75 3.91
C ASP A 617 33.34 12.07 2.89
N SER A 618 32.09 11.92 3.36
CA SER A 618 30.81 12.38 2.77
C SER A 618 30.02 11.41 1.88
N LEU A 619 29.22 10.54 2.53
CA LEU A 619 27.89 10.17 2.04
C LEU A 619 26.84 10.41 3.16
N PRO A 620 25.70 11.07 2.85
CA PRO A 620 24.62 11.33 3.81
C PRO A 620 23.83 10.04 4.11
N GLU A 621 23.18 9.96 5.27
CA GLU A 621 22.21 8.94 5.73
C GLU A 621 22.34 7.51 5.14
N LYS A 622 22.70 6.52 5.97
CA LYS A 622 22.81 5.10 5.58
C LYS A 622 21.61 4.63 4.73
N LEU A 623 21.89 4.36 3.45
CA LEU A 623 20.92 3.87 2.46
C LEU A 623 20.27 2.56 2.91
N ILE A 624 19.00 2.36 2.51
CA ILE A 624 18.29 1.10 2.67
C ILE A 624 18.74 0.15 1.55
N GLU A 625 19.34 -0.98 1.95
CA GLU A 625 19.90 -1.98 1.03
C GLU A 625 19.53 -3.39 1.49
N PHE A 626 19.48 -4.33 0.55
CA PHE A 626 19.31 -5.74 0.88
C PHE A 626 20.44 -6.25 1.79
N PRO A 627 20.12 -7.11 2.77
CA PRO A 627 21.14 -7.67 3.65
C PRO A 627 22.04 -8.66 2.89
N SER A 628 23.31 -8.71 3.25
CA SER A 628 24.23 -9.76 2.78
C SER A 628 24.02 -11.05 3.59
N PRO A 629 24.42 -12.23 3.06
CA PRO A 629 24.45 -13.46 3.84
C PRO A 629 25.28 -13.32 5.13
N VAL A 630 24.83 -13.97 6.19
CA VAL A 630 25.35 -13.84 7.56
C VAL A 630 25.95 -15.18 8.01
N PRO A 631 27.18 -15.20 8.57
CA PRO A 631 27.73 -16.41 9.16
C PRO A 631 26.91 -16.89 10.36
N VAL A 632 26.67 -18.20 10.47
CA VAL A 632 25.93 -18.84 11.58
C VAL A 632 26.55 -18.44 12.92
N ALA A 633 27.88 -18.41 13.02
CA ALA A 633 28.60 -17.99 14.21
C ALA A 633 28.20 -16.57 14.67
N LYS A 634 28.12 -15.60 13.74
CA LYS A 634 27.77 -14.20 14.05
C LYS A 634 26.31 -14.03 14.43
N PHE A 635 25.43 -14.82 13.83
CA PHE A 635 24.02 -14.87 14.23
C PHE A 635 23.88 -15.41 15.66
N LEU A 636 24.57 -16.51 15.99
CA LEU A 636 24.54 -17.10 17.34
C LEU A 636 25.15 -16.18 18.40
N GLU A 637 26.26 -15.49 18.08
CA GLU A 637 26.86 -14.47 18.95
C GLU A 637 25.86 -13.36 19.27
N THR A 638 25.10 -12.90 18.28
CA THR A 638 24.08 -11.87 18.49
C THR A 638 22.89 -12.40 19.29
N LEU A 639 22.44 -13.61 19.01
CA LEU A 639 21.28 -14.23 19.65
C LEU A 639 21.53 -14.51 21.15
N THR A 640 22.75 -14.90 21.51
CA THR A 640 23.13 -15.32 22.88
C THR A 640 23.90 -14.25 23.67
N GLY A 641 24.59 -13.34 22.97
CA GLY A 641 25.58 -12.43 23.55
C GLY A 641 26.92 -13.09 23.89
N VAL A 642 27.16 -14.34 23.45
CA VAL A 642 28.32 -15.16 23.81
C VAL A 642 29.17 -15.48 22.57
N PRO A 643 30.51 -15.44 22.64
CA PRO A 643 31.38 -15.86 21.55
C PRO A 643 31.06 -17.27 21.01
N ALA A 644 31.02 -17.44 19.69
CA ALA A 644 30.54 -18.69 19.08
C ALA A 644 31.36 -19.94 19.48
N ASN A 645 32.65 -19.77 19.74
CA ASN A 645 33.56 -20.83 20.19
C ASN A 645 33.22 -21.33 21.61
N GLU A 646 32.70 -20.46 22.47
CA GLU A 646 32.35 -20.73 23.87
C GLU A 646 30.94 -21.34 24.04
N LEU A 647 30.13 -21.37 22.97
CA LEU A 647 28.76 -21.88 23.04
C LEU A 647 28.69 -23.38 23.35
N PRO A 648 27.79 -23.79 24.26
CA PRO A 648 27.55 -25.18 24.62
C PRO A 648 26.64 -25.87 23.59
N LEU A 649 27.17 -26.15 22.39
CA LEU A 649 26.42 -26.68 21.25
C LEU A 649 26.01 -28.17 21.36
N GLY A 650 25.78 -28.69 22.56
CA GLY A 650 25.29 -30.05 22.77
C GLY A 650 26.25 -31.15 22.33
N SER A 651 25.71 -32.19 21.67
CA SER A 651 26.43 -33.43 21.31
C SER A 651 27.27 -33.37 20.04
N ILE A 652 27.31 -32.22 19.36
CA ILE A 652 28.06 -32.05 18.12
C ILE A 652 29.55 -32.35 18.33
N ASN A 653 30.14 -33.14 17.43
CA ASN A 653 31.57 -33.42 17.51
C ASN A 653 32.41 -32.22 17.02
N SER A 654 33.71 -32.21 17.32
CA SER A 654 34.60 -31.09 17.00
C SER A 654 34.70 -30.77 15.50
N TYR A 655 34.71 -31.78 14.64
CA TYR A 655 34.75 -31.61 13.19
C TYR A 655 33.48 -30.93 12.66
N GLN A 656 32.31 -31.43 13.08
CA GLN A 656 31.01 -30.90 12.68
C GLN A 656 30.76 -29.51 13.27
N LYS A 657 31.20 -29.26 14.52
CA LYS A 657 31.17 -27.92 15.15
C LYS A 657 31.95 -26.92 14.31
N LYS A 658 33.16 -27.28 13.89
CA LYS A 658 33.99 -26.42 13.04
C LYS A 658 33.31 -26.12 11.71
N ARG A 659 32.79 -27.13 11.02
CA ARG A 659 32.05 -26.94 9.76
C ARG A 659 30.85 -26.01 9.91
N LEU A 660 30.01 -26.24 10.94
CA LEU A 660 28.83 -25.40 11.18
C LEU A 660 29.20 -23.92 11.42
N LEU A 661 30.24 -23.66 12.21
CA LEU A 661 30.61 -22.30 12.60
C LEU A 661 31.46 -21.58 11.54
N ASP A 662 32.34 -22.29 10.83
CA ASP A 662 33.26 -21.72 9.85
C ASP A 662 32.65 -21.63 8.43
N GLU A 663 31.86 -22.64 8.02
CA GLU A 663 31.27 -22.74 6.67
C GLU A 663 29.80 -22.31 6.65
N GLY A 664 29.10 -22.39 7.79
CA GLY A 664 27.65 -22.15 7.85
C GLY A 664 27.28 -20.70 7.59
N MET A 665 26.44 -20.49 6.57
CA MET A 665 25.91 -19.18 6.18
C MET A 665 24.38 -19.20 6.17
N MET A 666 23.76 -18.12 6.60
CA MET A 666 22.32 -17.88 6.58
C MET A 666 22.01 -16.68 5.67
N PHE A 667 20.98 -16.80 4.83
CA PHE A 667 20.50 -15.67 4.04
C PHE A 667 18.99 -15.66 4.04
N TRP A 668 18.41 -14.82 4.91
CA TRP A 668 16.98 -14.59 4.98
C TRP A 668 16.66 -13.23 5.61
N SER A 669 15.49 -12.69 5.29
CA SER A 669 15.01 -11.39 5.77
C SER A 669 13.58 -11.42 6.31
N HIS A 670 12.81 -12.47 6.00
CA HIS A 670 11.41 -12.57 6.41
C HIS A 670 10.96 -14.03 6.47
N PHE A 671 9.76 -14.26 6.99
CA PHE A 671 9.13 -15.56 7.16
C PHE A 671 7.90 -15.71 6.26
N MET A 672 7.66 -16.95 5.81
CA MET A 672 6.41 -17.37 5.18
C MET A 672 5.96 -18.71 5.73
N HIS A 673 4.66 -18.95 5.63
CA HIS A 673 4.09 -20.26 5.94
C HIS A 673 4.44 -21.28 4.85
N CYS A 674 4.99 -22.42 5.27
CA CYS A 674 5.24 -23.58 4.42
C CYS A 674 4.12 -24.61 4.65
N THR A 675 3.43 -25.02 3.59
CA THR A 675 2.26 -25.91 3.70
C THR A 675 2.61 -27.40 3.78
N HIS A 676 3.88 -27.75 3.67
CA HIS A 676 4.41 -29.12 3.70
C HIS A 676 5.68 -29.18 4.54
N THR A 677 6.13 -30.40 4.87
CA THR A 677 7.43 -30.60 5.51
C THR A 677 8.56 -30.12 4.57
N PRO A 678 9.44 -29.20 5.01
CA PRO A 678 10.49 -28.66 4.16
C PRO A 678 11.41 -29.75 3.58
N THR A 679 11.72 -29.61 2.29
CA THR A 679 12.72 -30.42 1.58
C THR A 679 13.97 -29.58 1.34
N THR A 680 15.09 -30.21 1.00
CA THR A 680 16.31 -29.49 0.59
C THR A 680 16.06 -28.55 -0.59
N GLY A 681 15.24 -28.94 -1.57
CA GLY A 681 14.83 -28.06 -2.66
C GLY A 681 14.01 -26.86 -2.20
N SER A 682 13.06 -27.04 -1.28
CA SER A 682 12.34 -25.90 -0.69
C SER A 682 13.27 -25.00 0.14
N LEU A 683 14.24 -25.56 0.86
CA LEU A 683 15.23 -24.78 1.61
C LEU A 683 16.17 -23.99 0.68
N MET A 684 16.52 -24.56 -0.46
CA MET A 684 17.27 -23.92 -1.53
C MET A 684 16.46 -22.76 -2.14
N GLU A 685 15.17 -22.96 -2.42
CA GLU A 685 14.25 -21.89 -2.83
C GLU A 685 14.18 -20.78 -1.77
N GLY A 686 14.12 -21.17 -0.49
CA GLY A 686 14.18 -20.24 0.64
C GLY A 686 15.47 -19.41 0.65
N LEU A 687 16.62 -20.07 0.42
CA LEU A 687 17.92 -19.40 0.29
C LEU A 687 17.92 -18.44 -0.91
N HIS A 688 17.45 -18.89 -2.07
CA HIS A 688 17.32 -18.03 -3.25
C HIS A 688 16.43 -16.82 -2.95
N ARG A 689 15.32 -16.97 -2.26
CA ARG A 689 14.40 -15.85 -2.03
C ARG A 689 14.81 -14.95 -0.85
N GLY A 690 15.70 -15.40 0.01
CA GLY A 690 16.00 -14.74 1.28
C GLY A 690 14.86 -14.93 2.29
N LEU A 691 14.35 -16.15 2.40
CA LEU A 691 13.14 -16.54 3.11
C LEU A 691 13.43 -17.62 4.18
N ALA A 692 12.89 -17.41 5.37
CA ALA A 692 12.76 -18.42 6.42
C ALA A 692 11.33 -19.01 6.46
N MET A 693 11.18 -20.22 7.00
CA MET A 693 9.91 -20.94 6.96
C MET A 693 9.27 -21.07 8.34
N GLN A 694 7.97 -20.77 8.40
CA GLN A 694 7.08 -21.22 9.47
C GLN A 694 6.39 -22.50 8.97
N CYS A 695 6.62 -23.62 9.65
CA CYS A 695 6.08 -24.91 9.23
C CYS A 695 4.56 -25.01 9.43
N HIS A 696 3.95 -25.95 8.71
CA HIS A 696 2.52 -26.24 8.81
C HIS A 696 2.12 -26.73 10.21
N HIS A 697 0.82 -26.67 10.50
CA HIS A 697 0.27 -27.28 11.71
C HIS A 697 0.60 -28.78 11.75
N SER A 698 1.01 -29.31 12.89
CA SER A 698 1.48 -30.70 13.11
C SER A 698 2.85 -31.09 12.53
N GLN A 699 3.66 -30.14 12.06
CA GLN A 699 5.07 -30.43 11.75
C GLN A 699 5.77 -31.03 12.98
N LYS A 700 6.48 -32.13 12.76
CA LYS A 700 7.25 -32.79 13.81
C LYS A 700 8.52 -32.00 14.11
N SER A 701 8.93 -32.02 15.37
CA SER A 701 10.21 -31.51 15.89
C SER A 701 10.47 -30.01 15.86
N PHE A 702 9.96 -29.30 14.84
CA PHE A 702 10.29 -27.90 14.62
C PHE A 702 9.07 -27.10 14.17
N ASP A 703 8.90 -25.92 14.75
CA ASP A 703 7.90 -24.95 14.32
C ASP A 703 8.42 -24.08 13.17
N GLN A 704 9.71 -23.76 13.17
CA GLN A 704 10.35 -22.90 12.17
C GLN A 704 11.64 -23.53 11.65
N ILE A 705 11.95 -23.26 10.39
CA ILE A 705 13.19 -23.70 9.75
C ILE A 705 13.87 -22.50 9.09
N LEU A 706 15.15 -22.28 9.41
CA LEU A 706 16.02 -21.29 8.81
C LEU A 706 17.08 -22.03 7.99
N THR A 707 17.20 -21.75 6.70
CA THR A 707 18.19 -22.42 5.86
C THR A 707 19.62 -22.07 6.30
N ILE A 708 20.47 -23.09 6.40
CA ILE A 708 21.91 -22.95 6.53
C ILE A 708 22.55 -23.52 5.26
N TYR A 709 23.37 -22.74 4.58
CA TYR A 709 24.20 -23.24 3.49
C TYR A 709 25.64 -23.41 3.99
N LEU A 710 26.22 -24.58 3.79
CA LEU A 710 27.60 -24.89 4.18
C LEU A 710 28.53 -24.46 3.04
N LYS A 711 29.00 -23.21 3.11
CA LYS A 711 29.80 -22.61 2.05
C LYS A 711 31.26 -23.07 2.14
N ASP A 712 31.65 -23.97 1.23
CA ASP A 712 33.04 -24.27 0.95
C ASP A 712 33.70 -23.04 0.31
N GLN A 713 34.73 -22.48 0.95
CA GLN A 713 35.43 -21.29 0.46
C GLN A 713 36.08 -21.47 -0.92
N SER A 714 36.31 -22.73 -1.34
CA SER A 714 36.91 -23.05 -2.64
C SER A 714 35.91 -23.18 -3.79
N ARG A 715 34.59 -23.15 -3.51
CA ARG A 715 33.53 -23.35 -4.52
C ARG A 715 32.52 -22.19 -4.48
N ASP A 716 32.24 -21.62 -5.65
CA ASP A 716 31.23 -20.56 -5.80
C ASP A 716 29.86 -21.11 -6.24
N SER A 717 29.83 -22.30 -6.84
CA SER A 717 28.61 -22.95 -7.32
C SER A 717 27.73 -23.42 -6.16
N LEU A 718 26.43 -23.13 -6.24
CA LEU A 718 25.41 -23.58 -5.31
C LEU A 718 25.03 -25.05 -5.59
N ASP A 719 25.01 -25.87 -4.55
CA ASP A 719 24.64 -27.28 -4.62
C ASP A 719 23.69 -27.64 -3.47
N GLU A 720 22.58 -28.30 -3.80
CA GLU A 720 21.58 -28.74 -2.83
C GLU A 720 22.16 -29.68 -1.76
N LYS A 721 23.25 -30.41 -2.05
CA LYS A 721 23.92 -31.28 -1.08
C LYS A 721 24.56 -30.52 0.09
N ASP A 722 24.87 -29.23 -0.12
CA ASP A 722 25.52 -28.35 0.87
C ASP A 722 24.47 -27.63 1.74
N ILE A 723 23.17 -27.91 1.53
CA ILE A 723 22.07 -27.43 2.36
C ILE A 723 22.02 -28.18 3.70
N SER A 724 21.80 -27.39 4.74
CA SER A 724 21.40 -27.81 6.07
C SER A 724 20.39 -26.79 6.63
N PHE A 725 20.09 -26.85 7.93
CA PHE A 725 19.13 -25.95 8.55
C PHE A 725 19.38 -25.69 10.03
N CYS A 726 18.81 -24.59 10.49
CA CYS A 726 18.51 -24.30 11.89
C CYS A 726 17.02 -24.53 12.13
N GLY A 727 16.67 -25.54 12.92
CA GLY A 727 15.30 -25.83 13.32
C GLY A 727 14.99 -25.22 14.67
N VAL A 728 13.87 -24.50 14.77
CA VAL A 728 13.43 -23.86 16.01
C VAL A 728 12.14 -24.53 16.49
N GLN A 729 12.17 -25.05 17.70
CA GLN A 729 11.00 -25.56 18.40
C GLN A 729 10.59 -24.57 19.49
N VAL A 730 9.34 -24.15 19.47
CA VAL A 730 8.77 -23.28 20.51
C VAL A 730 7.95 -24.13 21.46
N LYS A 731 8.26 -24.06 22.76
CA LYS A 731 7.45 -24.62 23.83
C LYS A 731 7.00 -23.49 24.75
N ASN A 732 5.71 -23.48 25.08
CA ASN A 732 5.11 -22.49 25.97
C ASN A 732 4.34 -23.17 27.11
N VAL A 733 4.82 -24.34 27.57
CA VAL A 733 4.12 -25.17 28.54
C VAL A 733 4.56 -24.77 29.95
N LYS A 734 3.62 -24.71 30.91
CA LYS A 734 3.92 -24.34 32.31
C LYS A 734 4.75 -25.39 33.07
N ASN A 735 4.93 -26.61 32.55
CA ASN A 735 5.56 -27.74 33.23
C ASN A 735 6.66 -28.42 32.39
N ASN A 736 7.73 -28.84 33.08
CA ASN A 736 9.01 -29.32 32.58
C ASN A 736 9.05 -30.83 32.20
N ALA A 737 7.91 -31.52 32.13
CA ALA A 737 7.90 -32.99 32.01
C ALA A 737 8.50 -33.51 30.69
N ASP A 738 8.42 -32.71 29.61
CA ASP A 738 8.80 -33.13 28.25
C ASP A 738 10.14 -32.55 27.75
N THR A 739 10.87 -31.78 28.54
CA THR A 739 12.18 -31.21 28.11
C THR A 739 13.29 -32.24 28.13
N LYS A 740 13.21 -33.24 29.03
CA LYS A 740 14.23 -34.28 29.16
C LYS A 740 14.36 -35.13 27.91
N THR A 741 13.33 -35.31 27.10
CA THR A 741 13.39 -36.11 25.87
C THR A 741 13.65 -35.26 24.62
N LEU A 742 13.63 -33.92 24.70
CA LEU A 742 13.62 -33.00 23.55
C LEU A 742 14.74 -33.17 22.55
N GLN A 743 15.97 -33.32 23.02
CA GLN A 743 17.12 -33.45 22.15
C GLN A 743 16.97 -34.63 21.17
N SER A 744 16.40 -35.75 21.64
CA SER A 744 16.32 -37.01 20.90
C SER A 744 15.34 -37.01 19.72
N TRP A 745 14.40 -36.05 19.66
CA TRP A 745 13.46 -35.90 18.54
C TRP A 745 13.64 -34.61 17.75
N MET A 746 14.49 -33.67 18.19
CA MET A 746 14.89 -32.52 17.37
C MET A 746 15.94 -32.92 16.32
N THR A 747 15.64 -33.94 15.51
CA THR A 747 16.51 -34.44 14.45
C THR A 747 15.84 -34.32 13.06
N PRO A 748 16.61 -34.22 11.97
CA PRO A 748 16.09 -34.21 10.61
C PRO A 748 15.19 -35.42 10.33
N GLU A 749 15.57 -36.61 10.80
CA GLU A 749 14.88 -37.86 10.55
C GLU A 749 13.50 -37.91 11.24
N HIS A 750 13.39 -37.40 12.47
CA HIS A 750 12.11 -37.31 13.16
C HIS A 750 11.22 -36.21 12.56
N ALA A 751 11.83 -35.11 12.11
CA ALA A 751 11.14 -34.03 11.42
C ALA A 751 10.67 -34.42 10.00
N GLY A 752 11.25 -35.48 9.41
CA GLY A 752 11.01 -35.86 8.02
C GLY A 752 11.70 -34.93 7.01
N ILE A 753 12.76 -34.23 7.44
CA ILE A 753 13.56 -33.32 6.60
C ILE A 753 14.84 -34.06 6.18
N ASN A 754 14.95 -34.40 4.91
CA ASN A 754 16.09 -35.15 4.38
C ASN A 754 17.23 -34.20 4.03
N ILE A 755 18.30 -34.17 4.85
CA ILE A 755 19.56 -33.50 4.52
C ILE A 755 20.67 -34.53 4.30
N SER A 756 21.79 -34.11 3.70
CA SER A 756 22.96 -34.97 3.57
C SER A 756 23.41 -35.53 4.92
N ALA A 757 23.66 -36.84 4.98
CA ALA A 757 24.09 -37.52 6.21
C ALA A 757 25.41 -36.96 6.78
N ALA A 758 26.20 -36.27 5.97
CA ALA A 758 27.46 -35.65 6.39
C ALA A 758 27.27 -34.24 6.98
N ASN A 759 26.11 -33.60 6.83
CA ASN A 759 25.93 -32.19 7.17
C ASN A 759 25.55 -32.00 8.65
N PRO A 760 26.20 -31.06 9.37
CA PRO A 760 25.74 -30.65 10.69
C PRO A 760 24.46 -29.83 10.58
N TYR A 761 23.62 -29.87 11.61
CA TYR A 761 22.40 -29.06 11.70
C TYR A 761 22.28 -28.43 13.08
N LEU A 762 21.51 -27.36 13.18
CA LEU A 762 21.33 -26.59 14.40
C LEU A 762 19.88 -26.75 14.91
N ALA A 763 19.70 -27.05 16.18
CA ALA A 763 18.40 -27.14 16.84
C ALA A 763 18.30 -26.13 17.98
N LEU A 764 17.33 -25.23 17.92
CA LEU A 764 17.07 -24.23 18.95
C LEU A 764 15.75 -24.54 19.65
N LEU A 765 15.78 -24.64 20.98
CA LEU A 765 14.58 -24.78 21.80
C LEU A 765 14.28 -23.45 22.47
N PHE A 766 13.11 -22.87 22.19
CA PHE A 766 12.63 -21.66 22.83
C PHE A 766 11.54 -22.04 23.83
N ASP A 767 11.83 -21.91 25.13
CA ASP A 767 10.83 -22.02 26.20
C ASP A 767 10.59 -20.64 26.81
N LEU A 768 9.64 -19.90 26.24
CA LEU A 768 9.47 -18.48 26.55
C LEU A 768 8.63 -18.22 27.82
N LYS A 769 8.10 -19.27 28.47
CA LYS A 769 7.23 -19.16 29.65
C LYS A 769 7.79 -19.81 30.91
N TYR A 770 8.77 -20.69 30.78
CA TYR A 770 9.35 -21.42 31.88
C TYR A 770 10.87 -21.27 31.91
N SER A 771 11.45 -21.27 33.10
CA SER A 771 12.89 -21.35 33.30
C SER A 771 13.20 -22.17 34.56
N PRO A 772 14.07 -23.20 34.47
CA PRO A 772 14.51 -23.97 35.64
C PRO A 772 15.23 -23.09 36.66
N ILE A 773 15.06 -23.40 37.96
CA ILE A 773 15.76 -22.68 39.05
C ILE A 773 17.28 -22.68 38.82
N THR A 774 17.83 -23.82 38.40
CA THR A 774 19.26 -23.99 38.10
C THR A 774 19.74 -23.07 36.97
N VAL A 775 18.87 -22.77 36.00
CA VAL A 775 19.17 -21.84 34.90
C VAL A 775 19.10 -20.41 35.40
N LYS A 776 18.11 -20.05 36.24
CA LYS A 776 18.03 -18.72 36.86
C LYS A 776 19.27 -18.41 37.71
N GLU A 777 19.71 -19.38 38.50
CA GLU A 777 20.96 -19.28 39.28
C GLU A 777 22.19 -19.16 38.38
N ALA A 778 22.24 -19.92 37.28
CA ALA A 778 23.33 -19.83 36.31
C ALA A 778 23.38 -18.48 35.59
N GLN A 779 22.22 -17.92 35.20
CA GLN A 779 22.11 -16.60 34.60
C GLN A 779 22.59 -15.51 35.56
N ALA A 780 22.16 -15.58 36.83
CA ALA A 780 22.61 -14.64 37.87
C ALA A 780 24.12 -14.74 38.15
N ALA A 781 24.72 -15.92 37.94
CA ALA A 781 26.15 -16.16 38.08
C ALA A 781 26.94 -15.98 36.76
N GLU A 782 26.32 -15.48 35.70
CA GLU A 782 26.92 -15.32 34.36
C GLU A 782 27.55 -16.62 33.81
N ASN A 783 27.01 -17.78 34.21
CA ASN A 783 27.45 -19.09 33.73
C ASN A 783 26.72 -19.45 32.44
N PHE A 784 27.28 -19.01 31.31
CA PHE A 784 26.67 -19.18 30.00
C PHE A 784 26.54 -20.63 29.55
N THR A 785 27.50 -21.50 29.90
CA THR A 785 27.42 -22.94 29.60
C THR A 785 26.13 -23.52 30.17
N LYS A 786 25.87 -23.30 31.47
CA LYS A 786 24.66 -23.81 32.11
C LYS A 786 23.37 -23.07 31.72
N THR A 787 23.48 -21.88 31.15
CA THR A 787 22.34 -21.08 30.70
C THR A 787 21.75 -21.61 29.40
N TYR A 788 22.60 -21.99 28.44
CA TYR A 788 22.17 -22.36 27.08
C TYR A 788 22.34 -23.84 26.73
N GLU A 789 22.95 -24.64 27.61
CA GLU A 789 23.11 -26.08 27.41
C GLU A 789 21.76 -26.80 27.46
N LEU A 790 21.42 -27.48 26.36
CA LEU A 790 20.28 -28.38 26.33
C LEU A 790 20.67 -29.70 27.03
N PRO A 791 19.93 -30.15 28.07
CA PRO A 791 20.28 -31.38 28.78
C PRO A 791 20.35 -32.60 27.85
N PRO A 792 21.43 -33.40 27.92
CA PRO A 792 21.60 -34.51 27.01
C PRO A 792 20.63 -35.66 27.31
N HIS A 793 20.05 -36.27 26.26
CA HIS A 793 19.20 -37.45 26.42
C HIS A 793 19.14 -38.32 25.16
N GLY A 794 19.29 -39.63 25.33
CA GLY A 794 19.33 -40.60 24.24
C GLY A 794 20.74 -40.79 23.68
N GLU A 795 20.85 -41.50 22.56
CA GLU A 795 22.14 -41.62 21.86
C GLU A 795 22.49 -40.27 21.19
N PRO A 796 23.74 -39.80 21.32
CA PRO A 796 24.15 -38.51 20.78
C PRO A 796 24.22 -38.54 19.25
N ASP A 797 23.50 -37.66 18.56
CA ASP A 797 23.79 -37.34 17.16
C ASP A 797 24.99 -36.39 17.13
N LEU A 798 26.10 -36.88 16.57
CA LEU A 798 27.36 -36.14 16.48
C LEU A 798 27.32 -34.97 15.48
N ARG A 799 26.24 -34.82 14.72
CA ARG A 799 25.97 -33.72 13.78
C ARG A 799 25.12 -32.61 14.40
N GLN A 800 24.43 -32.88 15.51
CA GLN A 800 23.46 -31.98 16.10
C GLN A 800 24.13 -30.94 16.99
N ALA A 801 24.14 -29.68 16.54
CA ALA A 801 24.33 -28.56 17.43
C ALA A 801 23.00 -28.21 18.09
N SER A 802 22.97 -27.98 19.40
CA SER A 802 21.74 -27.60 20.10
C SER A 802 21.93 -26.51 21.14
N LEU A 803 20.94 -25.62 21.27
CA LEU A 803 20.86 -24.61 22.33
C LEU A 803 19.43 -24.50 22.88
N VAL A 804 19.29 -24.10 24.14
CA VAL A 804 18.01 -23.80 24.77
C VAL A 804 17.95 -22.36 25.28
N PHE A 805 16.79 -21.72 25.14
CA PHE A 805 16.52 -20.35 25.59
C PHE A 805 15.32 -20.36 26.52
N TYR A 806 15.56 -20.04 27.79
CA TYR A 806 14.55 -20.01 28.84
C TYR A 806 14.15 -18.57 29.18
N GLU A 807 12.86 -18.27 29.07
CA GLU A 807 12.27 -16.95 29.23
C GLU A 807 12.87 -15.89 28.25
N LEU A 808 12.38 -14.65 28.33
CA LEU A 808 12.87 -13.56 27.47
C LEU A 808 14.24 -13.02 27.92
N ASP A 809 14.68 -13.36 29.14
CA ASP A 809 15.96 -12.91 29.67
C ASP A 809 17.16 -13.63 29.09
N ALA A 810 16.97 -14.78 28.43
CA ALA A 810 17.98 -15.44 27.62
C ALA A 810 18.41 -14.62 26.38
N PHE A 811 17.71 -13.53 26.03
CA PHE A 811 18.00 -12.70 24.86
C PHE A 811 18.52 -11.31 25.28
N ASN A 812 19.79 -11.23 25.65
CA ASN A 812 20.43 -10.00 26.14
C ASN A 812 20.45 -8.85 25.13
N PHE A 813 20.33 -9.16 23.84
CA PHE A 813 20.38 -8.16 22.79
C PHE A 813 19.09 -7.34 22.64
N LEU A 814 17.98 -7.77 23.28
CA LEU A 814 16.68 -7.09 23.29
C LEU A 814 16.61 -6.05 24.41
N SER A 815 15.97 -4.90 24.15
CA SER A 815 15.69 -3.90 25.18
C SER A 815 14.66 -4.38 26.20
N LEU A 816 14.62 -3.73 27.36
CA LEU A 816 13.66 -4.05 28.42
C LEU A 816 12.22 -3.83 27.94
N GLU A 817 11.99 -2.74 27.22
CA GLU A 817 10.68 -2.35 26.68
C GLU A 817 10.19 -3.36 25.64
N LEU A 818 11.08 -3.83 24.77
CA LEU A 818 10.75 -4.87 23.78
C LEU A 818 10.46 -6.22 24.45
N LYS A 819 11.24 -6.61 25.46
CA LYS A 819 10.94 -7.79 26.28
C LYS A 819 9.57 -7.68 26.95
N GLN A 820 9.20 -6.51 27.47
CA GLN A 820 7.88 -6.29 28.07
C GLN A 820 6.75 -6.42 27.04
N ALA A 821 6.93 -5.92 25.82
CA ALA A 821 5.95 -6.07 24.74
C ALA A 821 5.76 -7.54 24.34
N LEU A 822 6.87 -8.27 24.16
CA LEU A 822 6.83 -9.72 23.89
C LEU A 822 6.17 -10.50 25.03
N LYS A 823 6.40 -10.10 26.29
CA LYS A 823 5.74 -10.71 27.45
C LYS A 823 4.22 -10.52 27.38
N ARG A 824 3.74 -9.32 27.02
CA ARG A 824 2.30 -9.06 26.80
C ARG A 824 1.72 -9.94 25.70
N LEU A 825 2.43 -10.07 24.57
CA LEU A 825 2.05 -10.98 23.48
C LEU A 825 1.92 -12.44 23.98
N LEU A 826 2.91 -12.94 24.73
CA LEU A 826 2.92 -14.31 25.26
C LEU A 826 1.81 -14.58 26.29
N THR A 827 1.36 -13.56 27.02
CA THR A 827 0.26 -13.65 28.01
C THR A 827 -1.12 -13.39 27.42
N THR A 828 -1.22 -13.14 26.13
CA THR A 828 -2.49 -12.89 25.45
C THR A 828 -3.37 -14.14 25.58
N ASN A 829 -4.47 -14.03 26.34
CA ASN A 829 -5.46 -15.08 26.54
C ASN A 829 -6.79 -14.66 25.89
N VAL A 830 -7.44 -15.62 25.25
CA VAL A 830 -8.80 -15.50 24.71
C VAL A 830 -9.78 -15.85 25.83
N ASP A 831 -9.84 -15.04 26.90
CA ASP A 831 -10.81 -15.24 27.98
C ASP A 831 -11.89 -14.15 27.89
N LEU A 832 -13.15 -14.59 27.77
CA LEU A 832 -14.32 -13.72 27.74
C LEU A 832 -14.35 -12.75 28.93
N LEU A 833 -13.83 -13.18 30.10
CA LEU A 833 -13.74 -12.35 31.30
C LEU A 833 -12.83 -11.13 31.11
N LEU A 834 -11.76 -11.25 30.32
CA LEU A 834 -10.77 -10.19 30.11
C LEU A 834 -11.28 -9.06 29.20
N HIS A 835 -12.38 -9.28 28.46
CA HIS A 835 -13.01 -8.23 27.65
C HIS A 835 -13.80 -7.21 28.48
N HIS A 836 -14.17 -7.56 29.71
CA HIS A 836 -14.89 -6.69 30.62
C HIS A 836 -13.90 -5.94 31.52
N LYS A 837 -13.83 -4.62 31.36
CA LYS A 837 -13.00 -3.76 32.22
C LYS A 837 -13.70 -3.39 33.54
N ASP A 838 -14.98 -3.74 33.68
CA ASP A 838 -15.83 -3.43 34.81
C ASP A 838 -16.30 -4.71 35.53
N GLU A 839 -16.49 -4.59 36.84
CA GLU A 839 -16.82 -5.71 37.72
C GLU A 839 -18.18 -6.34 37.38
N LEU A 840 -19.13 -5.55 36.89
CA LEU A 840 -20.45 -6.01 36.45
C LEU A 840 -20.34 -6.91 35.21
N GLY A 841 -19.56 -6.48 34.21
CA GLY A 841 -19.28 -7.24 33.00
C GLY A 841 -18.57 -8.56 33.29
N ILE A 842 -17.56 -8.55 34.16
CA ILE A 842 -16.88 -9.78 34.60
C ILE A 842 -17.88 -10.72 35.28
N LYS A 843 -18.69 -10.21 36.21
CA LYS A 843 -19.72 -11.01 36.91
C LYS A 843 -20.78 -11.57 35.96
N TYR A 844 -21.17 -10.79 34.95
CA TYR A 844 -22.11 -11.21 33.90
C TYR A 844 -21.52 -12.34 33.06
N ALA A 845 -20.30 -12.17 32.55
CA ALA A 845 -19.62 -13.18 31.73
C ALA A 845 -19.40 -14.50 32.50
N LYS A 846 -19.07 -14.44 33.81
CA LYS A 846 -18.92 -15.62 34.68
C LYS A 846 -20.18 -16.48 34.77
N GLN A 847 -21.38 -15.93 34.55
CA GLN A 847 -22.63 -16.70 34.61
C GLN A 847 -22.79 -17.67 33.42
N PHE A 848 -22.09 -17.44 32.31
CA PHE A 848 -22.16 -18.28 31.11
C PHE A 848 -21.08 -19.36 31.06
N LEU A 849 -20.12 -19.33 31.99
CA LEU A 849 -19.03 -20.30 32.08
C LEU A 849 -19.43 -21.49 32.96
N LEU A 850 -18.83 -22.65 32.71
CA LEU A 850 -18.96 -23.80 33.61
C LEU A 850 -18.45 -23.42 35.01
N ARG A 851 -19.03 -24.00 36.07
CA ARG A 851 -18.62 -23.68 37.46
C ARG A 851 -17.13 -23.93 37.72
N SER A 852 -16.51 -24.85 36.99
CA SER A 852 -15.05 -25.11 37.01
C SER A 852 -14.22 -23.96 36.45
N ASP A 853 -14.78 -23.20 35.52
CA ASP A 853 -14.08 -22.16 34.76
C ASP A 853 -14.34 -20.78 35.37
N ALA A 854 -15.47 -20.60 36.07
CA ALA A 854 -15.78 -19.38 36.82
C ALA A 854 -14.86 -19.10 38.03
N SER A 855 -14.13 -20.12 38.50
CA SER A 855 -13.17 -20.04 39.61
C SER A 855 -11.76 -19.60 39.22
N PHE A 856 -11.44 -19.43 37.93
CA PHE A 856 -10.19 -18.77 37.54
C PHE A 856 -10.25 -17.28 37.95
N GLN A 857 -9.43 -16.92 38.93
CA GLN A 857 -8.97 -15.54 39.12
C GLN A 857 -7.60 -15.40 38.46
N PRO A 858 -7.28 -14.25 37.85
CA PRO A 858 -5.95 -13.99 37.30
C PRO A 858 -4.85 -14.09 38.36
#